data_AF-A0A1C5E5G4-F1
#
_entry.id   AF-A0A1C5E5G4-F1
#
_cell.length_a   1.000
_cell.length_b   1.000
_cell.length_c   1.000
_cell.angle_alpha   90.00
_cell.angle_beta   90.00
_cell.angle_gamma   90.00
#
_symmetry.space_group_name_H-M   'P 1'
#
loop_
_entity.id
_entity.type
_entity.pdbx_description
1 polymer ?
#
loop_
_entity_poly.entity_id
_entity_poly.type
_entity_poly.pdbx_seq_one_letter_code
_entity_poly.pdbx_strand_id
1 'polypeptide(L)'
;AVEAALQKAHPGAIWAILGWQNNPSREILDAVDKSMMLVVDGLSDRYTTVTDRESDWDGTPYAFGSIWNFGGHTPIGANAPDWVEQYPKWRDKEGSALAGIAMMPEGADNNPAAMALFTELAWTPGTIDLDAWFASYAASRYGGEDPHAVAAWKAIRDTAYNMTRKDAWSEAPDGLFGARPSLGANKAAAWGPEADRYDTTAFDAALTELLQVAPRLRDSSAYAYDLTDVTRQVLSNRSRVLLPRIKTAYDAGDRVGFDRLTKTWLGWMKLMDKILATSAQHLLGRWLVGARSWGATGAEKDQLEYDARSIITTWGGRASSDEGLHDYANREWAGLVGGLYLTRWKTYFDELSAALADGREPAEIDWFALEDRWAHQQDSYPVKTSGDIRKLARQVRDTLAADPHQVALAGSADRGAVAEGRPVTVTVSFTNRNGFGLATDVTLTVDAPEGMTAEPAGTTTAASVGPGETFSATFRVTLTKAARALVFRVPVGASYRAAGTRGSASAAVRLMAGTGVGDPYRSASFNDAVFGQSGGAIAIEGAGADLWGTTNEFGTVYRAAAFGSSSNATVQVTSQDTTGGWARAGLIVRNDLSENGNGSAGYVNLAVTPSNGCVLSWDSDGNGQLDSIELAVAVTAPVHLRLTRSGNTYTGECSPDGVSWTKVGTATPGGVADTQDIGVFMTAANGWNGTRGIAGFEDFSVN
;
A
#
# COMPACT_ATOMS: atom_id res chain seq x y z
N ALA A 1 4.84 29.52 30.12
CA ALA A 1 6.21 29.44 30.68
C ALA A 1 7.28 29.71 29.62
N VAL A 2 7.27 28.98 28.49
CA VAL A 2 8.20 29.21 27.36
C VAL A 2 8.11 30.64 26.84
N GLU A 3 6.91 31.12 26.51
CA GLU A 3 6.67 32.51 26.09
C GLU A 3 7.23 33.52 27.11
N ALA A 4 6.88 33.39 28.39
CA ALA A 4 7.39 34.30 29.42
C ALA A 4 8.94 34.32 29.51
N ALA A 5 9.59 33.16 29.32
CA ALA A 5 11.04 33.09 29.27
C ALA A 5 11.60 33.78 28.01
N LEU A 6 10.96 33.59 26.85
CA LEU A 6 11.31 34.29 25.60
C LEU A 6 11.16 35.80 25.78
N GLN A 7 10.04 36.28 26.30
CA GLN A 7 9.78 37.71 26.53
C GLN A 7 10.74 38.34 27.55
N LYS A 8 11.12 37.58 28.59
CA LYS A 8 12.10 38.05 29.57
C LYS A 8 13.49 38.21 28.96
N ALA A 9 13.91 37.28 28.11
CA ALA A 9 15.20 37.34 27.43
C ALA A 9 15.20 38.37 26.28
N HIS A 10 14.10 38.44 25.54
CA HIS A 10 13.91 39.24 24.34
C HIS A 10 12.47 39.81 24.31
N PRO A 11 12.23 40.99 24.91
CA PRO A 11 10.91 41.62 24.86
C PRO A 11 10.44 41.86 23.42
N GLY A 12 9.22 41.44 23.11
CA GLY A 12 8.62 41.49 21.77
C GLY A 12 8.95 40.28 20.88
N ALA A 13 9.55 39.21 21.42
CA ALA A 13 9.82 38.00 20.65
C ALA A 13 8.52 37.32 20.19
N ILE A 14 8.49 36.85 18.94
CA ILE A 14 7.40 35.99 18.43
C ILE A 14 7.83 34.53 18.58
N TRP A 15 7.00 33.72 19.23
CA TRP A 15 7.18 32.29 19.31
C TRP A 15 6.63 31.62 18.05
N ALA A 16 7.53 31.26 17.13
CA ALA A 16 7.18 30.39 16.01
C ALA A 16 7.04 28.93 16.48
N ILE A 17 5.89 28.31 16.20
CA ILE A 17 5.59 26.91 16.58
C ILE A 17 5.09 26.13 15.37
N LEU A 18 5.54 24.88 15.22
CA LEU A 18 5.10 23.99 14.15
C LEU A 18 3.66 23.52 14.42
N GLY A 19 2.77 23.77 13.46
CA GLY A 19 1.44 23.17 13.37
C GLY A 19 1.54 21.77 12.78
N TRP A 20 1.60 20.74 13.62
CA TRP A 20 1.75 19.35 13.20
C TRP A 20 0.97 18.40 14.10
N GLN A 21 0.20 17.51 13.48
CA GLN A 21 -0.76 16.64 14.16
C GLN A 21 -1.70 17.46 15.08
N ASN A 22 -1.68 17.17 16.38
CA ASN A 22 -2.51 17.86 17.38
C ASN A 22 -1.79 19.03 18.06
N ASN A 23 -0.63 19.46 17.54
CA ASN A 23 0.15 20.56 18.10
C ASN A 23 0.05 21.84 17.22
N PRO A 24 0.03 23.04 17.84
CA PRO A 24 -0.16 23.27 19.28
C PRO A 24 -1.54 22.80 19.77
N SER A 25 -1.60 22.26 21.00
CA SER A 25 -2.88 21.89 21.60
C SER A 25 -3.69 23.13 21.97
N ARG A 26 -5.00 22.95 22.21
CA ARG A 26 -5.88 24.05 22.59
C ARG A 26 -5.43 24.73 23.89
N GLU A 27 -4.98 23.94 24.86
CA GLU A 27 -4.46 24.42 26.14
C GLU A 27 -3.22 25.31 25.98
N ILE A 28 -2.38 25.04 24.97
CA ILE A 28 -1.24 25.90 24.64
C ILE A 28 -1.73 27.24 24.11
N LEU A 29 -2.66 27.23 23.15
CA LEU A 29 -3.20 28.45 22.53
C LEU A 29 -3.95 29.34 23.54
N ASP A 30 -4.67 28.73 24.49
CA ASP A 30 -5.38 29.46 25.55
C ASP A 30 -4.44 30.07 26.60
N ALA A 31 -3.21 29.54 26.73
CA ALA A 31 -2.25 29.91 27.77
C ALA A 31 -1.22 30.98 27.35
N VAL A 32 -1.20 31.38 26.07
CA VAL A 32 -0.22 32.33 25.50
C VAL A 32 -0.88 33.64 25.06
N ASP A 33 -0.09 34.70 24.94
CA ASP A 33 -0.49 35.86 24.16
C ASP A 33 -0.39 35.50 22.68
N LYS A 34 -1.54 35.26 22.06
CA LYS A 34 -1.62 34.85 20.64
C LYS A 34 -0.97 35.86 19.70
N SER A 35 -0.91 37.14 20.04
CA SER A 35 -0.23 38.15 19.22
C SER A 35 1.29 37.97 19.20
N MET A 36 1.83 37.19 20.15
CA MET A 36 3.25 36.85 20.31
C MET A 36 3.55 35.41 19.86
N MET A 37 2.65 34.77 19.12
CA MET A 37 2.83 33.44 18.54
C MET A 37 2.58 33.46 17.03
N LEU A 38 3.32 32.62 16.29
CA LEU A 38 3.08 32.33 14.88
C LEU A 38 3.04 30.82 14.68
N VAL A 39 1.89 30.28 14.26
CA VAL A 39 1.76 28.87 13.90
C VAL A 39 2.23 28.66 12.46
N VAL A 40 3.20 27.79 12.26
CA VAL A 40 3.70 27.41 10.94
C VAL A 40 3.01 26.10 10.55
N ASP A 41 1.94 26.17 9.77
CA ASP A 41 1.02 25.03 9.57
C ASP A 41 1.54 24.04 8.53
N GLY A 42 1.97 22.84 8.98
CA GLY A 42 2.46 21.78 8.11
C GLY A 42 1.40 20.87 7.51
N LEU A 43 0.13 21.15 7.76
CA LEU A 43 -0.98 20.27 7.37
C LEU A 43 -1.96 20.96 6.40
N SER A 44 -1.68 22.18 5.95
CA SER A 44 -2.62 22.96 5.12
C SER A 44 -3.01 22.23 3.82
N ASP A 45 -2.11 21.40 3.28
CA ASP A 45 -2.32 20.62 2.05
C ASP A 45 -2.41 19.11 2.28
N ARG A 46 -2.55 18.62 3.52
CA ARG A 46 -2.51 17.18 3.83
C ARG A 46 -3.87 16.54 3.98
N TYR A 47 -4.80 17.18 4.68
CA TYR A 47 -6.10 16.59 5.02
C TYR A 47 -7.27 17.44 4.54
N THR A 48 -8.29 16.80 3.96
CA THR A 48 -9.55 17.46 3.58
C THR A 48 -10.36 17.98 4.78
N THR A 49 -10.07 17.49 5.99
CA THR A 49 -10.69 17.94 7.24
C THR A 49 -10.20 19.32 7.69
N VAL A 50 -9.02 19.74 7.22
CA VAL A 50 -8.51 21.10 7.46
C VAL A 50 -9.31 22.08 6.60
N THR A 51 -10.31 22.71 7.22
CA THR A 51 -11.28 23.57 6.54
C THR A 51 -11.39 24.97 7.14
N ASP A 52 -11.13 25.13 8.44
CA ASP A 52 -11.19 26.42 9.12
C ASP A 52 -10.07 26.61 10.14
N ARG A 53 -8.92 27.11 9.65
CA ARG A 53 -7.77 27.40 10.50
C ARG A 53 -7.97 28.53 11.50
N GLU A 54 -8.93 29.41 11.26
CA GLU A 54 -9.25 30.47 12.24
C GLU A 54 -9.81 29.86 13.52
N SER A 55 -10.66 28.85 13.40
CA SER A 55 -11.19 28.10 14.54
C SER A 55 -10.14 27.16 15.13
N ASP A 56 -9.41 26.43 14.30
CA ASP A 56 -8.39 25.48 14.76
C ASP A 56 -7.30 26.16 15.60
N TRP A 57 -6.84 27.33 15.15
CA TRP A 57 -5.78 28.11 15.80
C TRP A 57 -6.31 29.22 16.72
N ASP A 58 -7.62 29.30 16.91
CA ASP A 58 -8.29 30.25 17.80
C ASP A 58 -7.93 31.72 17.55
N GLY A 59 -7.80 32.10 16.28
CA GLY A 59 -7.37 33.43 15.82
C GLY A 59 -5.89 33.73 16.07
N THR A 60 -5.07 32.73 16.41
CA THR A 60 -3.61 32.89 16.49
C THR A 60 -3.04 33.08 15.08
N PRO A 61 -2.13 34.06 14.86
CA PRO A 61 -1.48 34.25 13.57
C PRO A 61 -0.85 32.96 13.06
N TYR A 62 -1.03 32.66 11.78
CA TYR A 62 -0.51 31.43 11.20
C TYR A 62 -0.05 31.60 9.75
N ALA A 63 0.82 30.69 9.28
CA ALA A 63 1.29 30.65 7.91
C ALA A 63 0.77 29.39 7.21
N PHE A 64 0.25 29.53 5.99
CA PHE A 64 -0.17 28.42 5.13
C PHE A 64 1.05 27.64 4.70
N GLY A 65 1.17 26.38 5.10
CA GLY A 65 2.37 25.60 4.85
C GLY A 65 2.15 24.31 4.09
N SER A 66 3.23 23.81 3.51
CA SER A 66 3.27 22.51 2.85
C SER A 66 4.56 21.78 3.20
N ILE A 67 4.40 20.49 3.49
CA ILE A 67 5.47 19.50 3.58
C ILE A 67 5.26 18.52 2.44
N TRP A 68 5.58 18.92 1.20
CA TRP A 68 5.44 18.03 0.04
C TRP A 68 6.50 16.92 0.01
N ASN A 69 7.52 17.01 0.85
CA ASN A 69 8.64 16.09 0.87
C ASN A 69 9.04 15.74 2.32
N PHE A 70 8.90 14.47 2.67
CA PHE A 70 9.36 13.88 3.93
C PHE A 70 10.68 13.13 3.69
N GLY A 71 11.60 13.16 4.66
CA GLY A 71 12.89 12.45 4.59
C GLY A 71 13.86 12.90 3.48
N GLY A 72 13.50 13.84 2.61
CA GLY A 72 14.29 14.13 1.42
C GLY A 72 14.09 13.11 0.30
N HIS A 73 12.94 12.42 0.25
CA HIS A 73 12.64 11.43 -0.78
C HIS A 73 12.79 12.03 -2.18
N THR A 74 13.13 11.19 -3.15
CA THR A 74 13.40 11.63 -4.53
C THR A 74 12.17 11.77 -5.45
N PRO A 75 10.96 11.21 -5.19
CA PRO A 75 9.83 11.34 -6.12
C PRO A 75 9.46 12.77 -6.57
N ILE A 76 8.99 12.87 -7.81
CA ILE A 76 8.46 14.10 -8.39
C ILE A 76 7.01 14.28 -7.96
N GLY A 77 6.66 15.47 -7.49
CA GLY A 77 5.27 15.88 -7.33
C GLY A 77 4.97 16.70 -6.09
N ALA A 78 3.75 17.23 -6.05
CA ALA A 78 3.18 17.97 -4.93
C ALA A 78 1.67 18.13 -5.12
N ASN A 79 0.97 18.51 -4.04
CA ASN A 79 -0.47 18.84 -4.08
C ASN A 79 -0.73 20.25 -4.62
N ALA A 80 -0.20 20.58 -5.80
CA ALA A 80 -0.30 21.91 -6.39
C ALA A 80 -1.75 22.44 -6.55
N PRO A 81 -2.77 21.61 -6.92
CA PRO A 81 -4.15 22.06 -7.01
C PRO A 81 -4.68 22.56 -5.66
N ASP A 82 -4.36 21.87 -4.56
CA ASP A 82 -4.78 22.29 -3.22
C ASP A 82 -4.13 23.61 -2.82
N TRP A 83 -2.87 23.86 -3.19
CA TRP A 83 -2.21 25.13 -2.88
C TRP A 83 -2.90 26.32 -3.55
N VAL A 84 -3.12 26.25 -4.87
CA VAL A 84 -3.71 27.34 -5.64
C VAL A 84 -5.20 27.53 -5.34
N GLU A 85 -5.88 26.49 -4.85
CA GLU A 85 -7.27 26.54 -4.43
C GLU A 85 -7.45 27.07 -3.00
N GLN A 86 -6.69 26.54 -2.03
CA GLN A 86 -6.91 26.80 -0.61
C GLN A 86 -6.27 28.12 -0.16
N TYR A 87 -5.04 28.42 -0.60
CA TYR A 87 -4.34 29.61 -0.10
C TYR A 87 -5.11 30.92 -0.36
N PRO A 88 -5.64 31.20 -1.57
CA PRO A 88 -6.44 32.41 -1.79
C PRO A 88 -7.70 32.47 -0.93
N LYS A 89 -8.37 31.34 -0.68
CA LYS A 89 -9.55 31.28 0.20
C LYS A 89 -9.22 31.71 1.63
N TRP A 90 -8.04 31.37 2.12
CA TRP A 90 -7.61 31.71 3.48
C TRP A 90 -7.08 33.14 3.55
N ARG A 91 -6.31 33.56 2.54
CA ARG A 91 -5.78 34.93 2.42
C ARG A 91 -6.90 35.97 2.31
N ASP A 92 -7.92 35.67 1.51
CA ASP A 92 -8.98 36.61 1.16
C ASP A 92 -10.20 36.51 2.13
N LYS A 93 -10.11 35.67 3.17
CA LYS A 93 -11.14 35.54 4.22
C LYS A 93 -11.21 36.83 5.05
N GLU A 94 -12.42 37.33 5.28
CA GLU A 94 -12.63 38.49 6.15
C GLU A 94 -12.17 38.17 7.58
N GLY A 95 -11.30 39.02 8.14
CA GLY A 95 -10.74 38.82 9.48
C GLY A 95 -9.71 37.70 9.59
N SER A 96 -9.13 37.25 8.47
CA SER A 96 -8.10 36.20 8.43
C SER A 96 -6.92 36.50 9.36
N ALA A 97 -6.50 35.51 10.15
CA ALA A 97 -5.25 35.55 10.92
C ALA A 97 -4.03 35.06 10.12
N LEU A 98 -4.22 34.74 8.83
CA LEU A 98 -3.15 34.32 7.95
C LEU A 98 -2.09 35.44 7.80
N ALA A 99 -0.86 35.12 8.19
CA ALA A 99 0.28 36.03 8.23
C ALA A 99 1.35 35.70 7.17
N GLY A 100 1.15 34.67 6.33
CA GLY A 100 2.06 34.35 5.23
C GLY A 100 1.99 32.89 4.77
N ILE A 101 3.07 32.45 4.13
CA ILE A 101 3.30 31.06 3.69
C ILE A 101 4.46 30.42 4.44
N ALA A 102 4.48 29.09 4.52
CA ALA A 102 5.50 28.29 5.17
C ALA A 102 5.96 27.13 4.30
N MET A 103 7.10 27.30 3.63
CA MET A 103 7.70 26.25 2.81
C MET A 103 8.52 25.31 3.73
N MET A 104 8.06 24.08 3.93
CA MET A 104 8.62 23.18 4.95
C MET A 104 8.97 21.76 4.47
N PRO A 105 9.62 21.56 3.31
CA PRO A 105 10.10 20.23 2.96
C PRO A 105 11.19 19.78 3.95
N GLU A 106 11.15 18.52 4.41
CA GLU A 106 12.22 17.96 5.24
C GLU A 106 13.55 17.85 4.46
N GLY A 107 13.47 17.69 3.13
CA GLY A 107 14.59 17.88 2.21
C GLY A 107 14.18 18.73 1.00
N ALA A 108 14.90 19.83 0.76
CA ALA A 108 14.53 20.84 -0.24
C ALA A 108 15.26 20.70 -1.60
N ASP A 109 16.26 19.82 -1.72
CA ASP A 109 17.03 19.59 -2.95
C ASP A 109 16.29 18.67 -3.96
N ASN A 110 14.98 18.89 -4.12
CA ASN A 110 14.11 18.19 -5.05
C ASN A 110 12.97 19.13 -5.50
N ASN A 111 12.21 18.73 -6.53
CA ASN A 111 10.97 19.40 -6.93
C ASN A 111 11.08 20.93 -7.09
N PRO A 112 11.96 21.46 -7.96
CA PRO A 112 12.14 22.90 -8.12
C PRO A 112 10.87 23.64 -8.55
N ALA A 113 9.95 22.96 -9.26
CA ALA A 113 8.65 23.54 -9.63
C ALA A 113 7.73 23.72 -8.41
N ALA A 114 7.77 22.80 -7.43
CA ALA A 114 7.05 22.94 -6.17
C ALA A 114 7.51 24.18 -5.41
N MET A 115 8.82 24.34 -5.26
CA MET A 115 9.41 25.52 -4.60
C MET A 115 9.03 26.83 -5.33
N ALA A 116 9.15 26.87 -6.65
CA ALA A 116 8.78 28.05 -7.44
C ALA A 116 7.29 28.40 -7.29
N LEU A 117 6.40 27.43 -7.50
CA LEU A 117 4.96 27.65 -7.41
C LEU A 117 4.53 28.07 -6.00
N PHE A 118 5.00 27.36 -4.97
CA PHE A 118 4.59 27.62 -3.59
C PHE A 118 5.02 29.01 -3.12
N THR A 119 6.24 29.44 -3.48
CA THR A 119 6.73 30.77 -3.11
C THR A 119 6.03 31.90 -3.86
N GLU A 120 5.52 31.65 -5.08
CA GLU A 120 4.74 32.63 -5.85
C GLU A 120 3.33 32.89 -5.30
N LEU A 121 2.78 31.99 -4.46
CA LEU A 121 1.46 32.17 -3.84
C LEU A 121 1.35 33.50 -3.10
N ALA A 122 2.38 33.86 -2.34
CA ALA A 122 2.40 35.10 -1.54
C ALA A 122 2.42 36.38 -2.39
N TRP A 123 2.87 36.28 -3.65
CA TRP A 123 3.09 37.42 -4.53
C TRP A 123 2.04 37.55 -5.65
N THR A 124 1.18 36.54 -5.82
CA THR A 124 0.21 36.49 -6.92
C THR A 124 -1.19 36.86 -6.42
N PRO A 125 -1.78 37.98 -6.90
CA PRO A 125 -3.17 38.31 -6.62
C PRO A 125 -4.12 37.26 -7.20
N GLY A 126 -5.21 36.96 -6.49
CA GLY A 126 -6.21 35.99 -6.92
C GLY A 126 -5.70 34.55 -6.88
N THR A 127 -6.09 33.74 -7.86
CA THR A 127 -5.74 32.31 -8.02
C THR A 127 -4.76 32.14 -9.17
N ILE A 128 -3.78 31.23 -9.02
CA ILE A 128 -2.84 30.87 -10.08
C ILE A 128 -3.51 29.87 -11.03
N ASP A 129 -3.46 30.15 -12.34
CA ASP A 129 -3.82 29.19 -13.38
C ASP A 129 -2.65 28.23 -13.62
N LEU A 130 -2.79 26.97 -13.20
CA LEU A 130 -1.72 25.97 -13.32
C LEU A 130 -1.37 25.65 -14.78
N ASP A 131 -2.29 25.78 -15.73
CA ASP A 131 -2.01 25.51 -17.13
C ASP A 131 -1.05 26.54 -17.70
N ALA A 132 -1.37 27.82 -17.48
CA ALA A 132 -0.54 28.94 -17.87
C ALA A 132 0.79 28.98 -17.10
N TRP A 133 0.74 28.70 -15.80
CA TRP A 133 1.93 28.72 -14.94
C TRP A 133 2.97 27.70 -15.40
N PHE A 134 2.58 26.43 -15.59
CA PHE A 134 3.53 25.39 -16.01
C PHE A 134 4.06 25.61 -17.43
N ALA A 135 3.26 26.20 -18.33
CA ALA A 135 3.74 26.58 -19.66
C ALA A 135 4.82 27.68 -19.58
N SER A 136 4.60 28.70 -18.74
CA SER A 136 5.57 29.78 -18.51
C SER A 136 6.82 29.30 -17.77
N TYR A 137 6.65 28.41 -16.79
CA TYR A 137 7.73 27.78 -16.05
C TYR A 137 8.65 26.98 -17.00
N ALA A 138 8.09 26.21 -17.94
CA ALA A 138 8.87 25.50 -18.94
C ALA A 138 9.76 26.43 -19.77
N ALA A 139 9.19 27.54 -20.26
CA ALA A 139 9.90 28.50 -21.09
C ALA A 139 11.01 29.24 -20.31
N SER A 140 10.70 29.72 -19.11
CA SER A 140 11.68 30.42 -18.25
C SER A 140 12.80 29.49 -17.79
N ARG A 141 12.47 28.24 -17.44
CA ARG A 141 13.44 27.23 -16.97
C ARG A 141 14.44 26.81 -18.02
N TYR A 142 14.02 26.69 -19.29
CA TYR A 142 14.91 26.29 -20.39
C TYR A 142 15.48 27.46 -21.19
N GLY A 143 15.03 28.69 -20.94
CA GLY A 143 15.52 29.90 -21.59
C GLY A 143 14.87 30.21 -22.94
N GLY A 144 13.68 29.67 -23.22
CA GLY A 144 12.90 30.01 -24.41
C GLY A 144 11.69 29.11 -24.63
N GLU A 145 10.76 29.59 -25.45
CA GLU A 145 9.56 28.83 -25.82
C GLU A 145 9.89 27.61 -26.68
N ASP A 146 9.24 26.50 -26.36
CA ASP A 146 9.29 25.25 -27.11
C ASP A 146 8.01 24.43 -26.84
N PRO A 147 7.27 23.98 -27.87
CA PRO A 147 6.00 23.29 -27.68
C PRO A 147 6.16 21.94 -26.98
N HIS A 148 7.29 21.24 -27.16
CA HIS A 148 7.55 19.98 -26.49
C HIS A 148 7.91 20.19 -25.02
N ALA A 149 8.62 21.28 -24.68
CA ALA A 149 8.84 21.66 -23.29
C ALA A 149 7.51 21.93 -22.56
N VAL A 150 6.59 22.67 -23.20
CA VAL A 150 5.25 22.94 -22.65
C VAL A 150 4.45 21.65 -22.50
N ALA A 151 4.47 20.76 -23.51
CA ALA A 151 3.77 19.48 -23.44
C ALA A 151 4.33 18.55 -22.35
N ALA A 152 5.65 18.54 -22.15
CA ALA A 152 6.29 17.78 -21.08
C ALA A 152 5.84 18.27 -19.69
N TRP A 153 5.89 19.59 -19.45
CA TRP A 153 5.48 20.18 -18.18
C TRP A 153 3.96 20.11 -17.96
N LYS A 154 3.16 20.10 -19.04
CA LYS A 154 1.73 19.74 -18.97
C LYS A 154 1.53 18.31 -18.49
N ALA A 155 2.26 17.33 -19.04
CA ALA A 155 2.15 15.94 -18.59
C ALA A 155 2.55 15.79 -17.11
N ILE A 156 3.62 16.44 -16.66
CA ILE A 156 4.04 16.47 -15.25
C ILE A 156 2.95 17.11 -14.37
N ARG A 157 2.38 18.24 -14.82
CA ARG A 157 1.30 18.95 -14.14
C ARG A 157 0.03 18.13 -14.04
N ASP A 158 -0.41 17.45 -15.09
CA ASP A 158 -1.64 16.66 -15.10
C ASP A 158 -1.53 15.37 -14.26
N THR A 159 -0.31 14.98 -13.86
CA THR A 159 -0.02 13.75 -13.12
C THR A 159 0.64 14.03 -11.78
N ALA A 160 1.97 14.04 -11.70
CA ALA A 160 2.74 14.18 -10.47
C ALA A 160 2.46 15.48 -9.69
N TYR A 161 2.10 16.56 -10.40
CA TYR A 161 1.70 17.83 -9.78
C TYR A 161 0.17 18.05 -9.77
N ASN A 162 -0.63 17.02 -10.04
CA ASN A 162 -2.11 17.04 -9.92
C ASN A 162 -2.62 16.20 -8.74
N MET A 163 -1.71 15.75 -7.87
CA MET A 163 -2.11 15.04 -6.65
C MET A 163 -2.91 15.97 -5.76
N THR A 164 -3.75 15.39 -4.88
CA THR A 164 -4.58 16.18 -3.97
C THR A 164 -4.63 15.54 -2.59
N ARG A 165 -4.98 16.33 -1.58
CA ARG A 165 -5.13 15.94 -0.18
C ARG A 165 -6.27 14.95 0.11
N LYS A 166 -7.00 14.52 -0.92
CA LYS A 166 -8.15 13.59 -0.80
C LYS A 166 -7.77 12.23 -0.23
N ASP A 167 -6.52 11.82 -0.46
CA ASP A 167 -5.96 10.57 0.03
C ASP A 167 -5.14 10.73 1.32
N ALA A 168 -5.24 11.90 1.98
CA ALA A 168 -4.58 12.22 3.25
C ALA A 168 -3.04 12.27 3.20
N TRP A 169 -2.46 12.46 2.00
CA TRP A 169 -1.03 12.60 1.77
C TRP A 169 -0.66 13.96 1.16
N SER A 170 0.53 14.47 1.49
CA SER A 170 1.12 15.66 0.84
C SER A 170 2.24 15.29 -0.13
N GLU A 171 2.86 14.14 0.09
CA GLU A 171 4.05 13.63 -0.58
C GLU A 171 3.77 12.62 -1.70
N ALA A 172 4.60 12.62 -2.74
CA ALA A 172 4.50 11.67 -3.83
C ALA A 172 4.91 10.24 -3.40
N PRO A 173 4.37 9.17 -4.03
CA PRO A 173 4.75 7.80 -3.71
C PRO A 173 6.16 7.47 -4.20
N ASP A 174 6.96 6.83 -3.35
CA ASP A 174 8.27 6.27 -3.73
C ASP A 174 8.14 5.15 -4.76
N GLY A 175 9.18 4.97 -5.57
CA GLY A 175 9.42 3.67 -6.20
C GLY A 175 9.90 2.63 -5.18
N LEU A 176 9.82 1.35 -5.55
CA LEU A 176 10.11 0.24 -4.64
C LEU A 176 11.57 -0.23 -4.69
N PHE A 177 12.41 0.37 -5.55
CA PHE A 177 13.84 0.02 -5.59
C PHE A 177 14.56 0.33 -4.27
N GLY A 178 14.14 1.41 -3.58
CA GLY A 178 14.66 1.81 -2.27
C GLY A 178 14.02 1.12 -1.08
N ALA A 179 13.03 0.24 -1.27
CA ALA A 179 12.39 -0.48 -0.17
C ALA A 179 13.27 -1.63 0.34
N ARG A 180 13.16 -1.95 1.65
CA ARG A 180 13.58 -3.26 2.16
C ARG A 180 12.83 -4.36 1.38
N PRO A 181 13.54 -5.33 0.77
CA PRO A 181 12.91 -6.30 -0.12
C PRO A 181 11.86 -7.18 0.57
N SER A 182 10.68 -7.24 -0.03
CA SER A 182 9.72 -8.32 0.13
C SER A 182 8.87 -8.43 -1.13
N LEU A 183 8.26 -9.59 -1.41
CA LEU A 183 7.33 -9.74 -2.54
C LEU A 183 6.05 -8.89 -2.38
N GLY A 184 5.75 -8.44 -1.17
CA GLY A 184 4.59 -7.60 -0.84
C GLY A 184 4.92 -6.13 -0.59
N ALA A 185 6.16 -5.69 -0.83
CA ALA A 185 6.55 -4.30 -0.57
C ALA A 185 5.69 -3.34 -1.43
N ASN A 186 5.05 -2.37 -0.77
CA ASN A 186 4.20 -1.35 -1.40
C ASN A 186 4.64 0.08 -1.06
N LYS A 187 5.66 0.24 -0.21
CA LYS A 187 6.30 1.49 0.19
C LYS A 187 7.77 1.24 0.54
N ALA A 188 8.59 2.30 0.47
CA ALA A 188 9.99 2.25 0.90
C ALA A 188 10.14 2.67 2.37
N ALA A 189 9.58 3.83 2.74
CA ALA A 189 9.50 4.29 4.13
C ALA A 189 8.19 3.82 4.81
N ALA A 190 8.22 3.61 6.12
CA ALA A 190 7.05 3.13 6.89
C ALA A 190 5.83 4.06 6.78
N TRP A 191 6.07 5.38 6.76
CA TRP A 191 5.06 6.43 6.65
C TRP A 191 5.09 7.09 5.26
N GLY A 192 4.97 6.29 4.21
CA GLY A 192 4.82 6.79 2.83
C GLY A 192 3.57 6.22 2.14
N PRO A 193 3.12 6.85 1.03
CA PRO A 193 1.98 6.35 0.27
C PRO A 193 2.21 4.93 -0.27
N GLU A 194 1.22 4.06 -0.05
CA GLU A 194 1.28 2.64 -0.43
C GLU A 194 0.88 2.38 -1.90
N ALA A 195 0.22 3.34 -2.54
CA ALA A 195 -0.30 3.23 -3.89
C ALA A 195 0.17 4.39 -4.79
N ASP A 196 0.06 4.20 -6.11
CA ASP A 196 0.22 5.28 -7.08
C ASP A 196 -0.79 6.40 -6.76
N ARG A 197 -0.32 7.65 -6.61
CA ARG A 197 -1.16 8.84 -6.38
C ARG A 197 -1.52 9.60 -7.66
N TYR A 198 -0.94 9.19 -8.79
CA TYR A 198 -1.19 9.72 -10.12
C TYR A 198 -1.09 8.60 -11.16
N ASP A 199 -1.60 8.82 -12.38
CA ASP A 199 -1.44 7.84 -13.45
C ASP A 199 0.01 7.83 -13.97
N THR A 200 0.77 6.83 -13.50
CA THR A 200 2.17 6.63 -13.88
C THR A 200 2.36 6.24 -15.35
N THR A 201 1.31 5.80 -16.05
CA THR A 201 1.35 5.55 -17.49
C THR A 201 1.20 6.86 -18.27
N ALA A 202 0.31 7.77 -17.84
CA ALA A 202 0.21 9.10 -18.44
C ALA A 202 1.48 9.95 -18.23
N PHE A 203 2.18 9.78 -17.10
CA PHE A 203 3.44 10.48 -16.81
C PHE A 203 4.54 10.21 -17.86
N ASP A 204 4.50 9.06 -18.55
CA ASP A 204 5.48 8.68 -19.58
C ASP A 204 5.54 9.67 -20.75
N ALA A 205 4.44 10.40 -21.00
CA ALA A 205 4.41 11.45 -22.00
C ALA A 205 5.47 12.54 -21.71
N ALA A 206 5.76 12.84 -20.44
CA ALA A 206 6.79 13.80 -20.07
C ALA A 206 8.17 13.44 -20.63
N LEU A 207 8.57 12.16 -20.55
CA LEU A 207 9.85 11.70 -21.09
C LEU A 207 9.87 11.79 -22.63
N THR A 208 8.77 11.42 -23.27
CA THR A 208 8.63 11.47 -24.73
C THR A 208 8.76 12.90 -25.25
N GLU A 209 8.13 13.86 -24.56
CA GLU A 209 8.16 15.27 -24.92
C GLU A 209 9.52 15.93 -24.59
N LEU A 210 10.12 15.65 -23.43
CA LEU A 210 11.46 16.19 -23.11
C LEU A 210 12.53 15.78 -24.13
N LEU A 211 12.47 14.55 -24.64
CA LEU A 211 13.39 14.07 -25.69
C LEU A 211 13.27 14.85 -27.02
N GLN A 212 12.16 15.56 -27.23
CA GLN A 212 11.85 16.31 -28.46
C GLN A 212 12.16 17.81 -28.38
N VAL A 213 12.31 18.40 -27.18
CA VAL A 213 12.65 19.83 -26.96
C VAL A 213 13.75 20.32 -27.90
N ALA A 214 13.66 21.50 -28.53
CA ALA A 214 14.61 21.93 -29.55
C ALA A 214 16.10 21.87 -29.08
N PRO A 215 17.05 21.41 -29.92
CA PRO A 215 18.47 21.29 -29.54
C PRO A 215 19.09 22.53 -28.89
N ARG A 216 18.70 23.74 -29.34
CA ARG A 216 19.18 25.02 -28.81
C ARG A 216 18.87 25.26 -27.32
N LEU A 217 17.90 24.55 -26.75
CA LEU A 217 17.48 24.67 -25.34
C LEU A 217 18.04 23.55 -24.45
N ARG A 218 18.73 22.55 -25.04
CA ARG A 218 19.16 21.33 -24.32
C ARG A 218 20.49 21.48 -23.58
N ASP A 219 21.20 22.58 -23.77
CA ASP A 219 22.55 22.78 -23.22
C ASP A 219 22.54 23.40 -21.80
N SER A 220 21.34 23.66 -21.24
CA SER A 220 21.19 24.17 -19.87
C SER A 220 21.30 23.05 -18.83
N SER A 221 21.83 23.38 -17.64
CA SER A 221 21.83 22.46 -16.51
C SER A 221 20.42 22.13 -16.02
N ALA A 222 19.45 23.04 -16.19
CA ALA A 222 18.05 22.82 -15.84
C ALA A 222 17.41 21.73 -16.71
N TYR A 223 17.59 21.79 -18.04
CA TYR A 223 17.12 20.74 -18.94
C TYR A 223 17.79 19.39 -18.64
N ALA A 224 19.11 19.38 -18.41
CA ALA A 224 19.83 18.15 -18.08
C ALA A 224 19.35 17.54 -16.75
N TYR A 225 19.06 18.38 -15.75
CA TYR A 225 18.47 17.95 -14.49
C TYR A 225 17.08 17.34 -14.72
N ASP A 226 16.16 18.07 -15.36
CA ASP A 226 14.77 17.60 -15.54
C ASP A 226 14.68 16.35 -16.40
N LEU A 227 15.52 16.24 -17.43
CA LEU A 227 15.58 15.01 -18.22
C LEU A 227 16.09 13.85 -17.37
N THR A 228 17.04 14.07 -16.46
CA THR A 228 17.48 13.03 -15.50
C THR A 228 16.34 12.66 -14.56
N ASP A 229 15.67 13.65 -13.99
CA ASP A 229 14.62 13.50 -12.99
C ASP A 229 13.38 12.79 -13.53
N VAL A 230 12.93 13.17 -14.72
CA VAL A 230 11.82 12.51 -15.40
C VAL A 230 12.20 11.10 -15.86
N THR A 231 13.43 10.91 -16.35
CA THR A 231 13.90 9.57 -16.78
C THR A 231 13.96 8.60 -15.60
N ARG A 232 14.50 9.04 -14.44
CA ARG A 232 14.52 8.21 -13.23
C ARG A 232 13.11 7.98 -12.70
N GLN A 233 12.24 9.00 -12.63
CA GLN A 233 10.85 8.80 -12.21
C GLN A 233 10.09 7.77 -13.08
N VAL A 234 10.22 7.86 -14.41
CA VAL A 234 9.62 6.88 -15.33
C VAL A 234 10.07 5.45 -15.01
N LEU A 235 11.37 5.24 -14.80
CA LEU A 235 11.90 3.91 -14.49
C LEU A 235 11.51 3.45 -13.08
N SER A 236 11.48 4.38 -12.12
CA SER A 236 11.09 4.14 -10.73
C SER A 236 9.64 3.68 -10.63
N ASN A 237 8.73 4.31 -11.37
CA ASN A 237 7.31 3.91 -11.48
C ASN A 237 7.15 2.43 -11.88
N ARG A 238 8.08 1.86 -12.66
CA ARG A 238 7.98 0.46 -13.12
C ARG A 238 8.22 -0.57 -12.05
N SER A 239 8.88 -0.19 -10.95
CA SER A 239 9.03 -1.08 -9.80
C SER A 239 7.66 -1.53 -9.26
N ARG A 240 6.67 -0.63 -9.20
CA ARG A 240 5.30 -0.92 -8.76
C ARG A 240 4.50 -1.80 -9.73
N VAL A 241 4.93 -1.89 -10.99
CA VAL A 241 4.32 -2.77 -12.01
C VAL A 241 5.00 -4.15 -12.03
N LEU A 242 6.32 -4.20 -11.88
CA LEU A 242 7.10 -5.44 -12.03
C LEU A 242 7.08 -6.30 -10.76
N LEU A 243 7.08 -5.72 -9.55
CA LEU A 243 7.13 -6.50 -8.31
C LEU A 243 5.92 -7.44 -8.14
N PRO A 244 4.67 -7.01 -8.38
CA PRO A 244 3.52 -7.92 -8.31
C PRO A 244 3.64 -9.11 -9.27
N ARG A 245 4.29 -8.92 -10.43
CA ARG A 245 4.52 -10.00 -11.39
C ARG A 245 5.60 -10.98 -10.90
N ILE A 246 6.66 -10.47 -10.28
CA ILE A 246 7.69 -11.31 -9.64
C ILE A 246 7.02 -12.16 -8.55
N LYS A 247 6.16 -11.55 -7.73
CA LYS A 247 5.36 -12.26 -6.73
C LYS A 247 4.50 -13.35 -7.35
N THR A 248 3.72 -13.04 -8.38
CA THR A 248 2.88 -14.04 -9.05
C THR A 248 3.70 -15.21 -9.60
N ALA A 249 4.87 -14.96 -10.18
CA ALA A 249 5.75 -16.03 -10.67
C ALA A 249 6.30 -16.90 -9.52
N TYR A 250 6.69 -16.27 -8.41
CA TYR A 250 7.15 -16.96 -7.21
C TYR A 250 6.04 -17.84 -6.60
N ASP A 251 4.86 -17.26 -6.35
CA ASP A 251 3.71 -17.96 -5.76
C ASP A 251 3.23 -19.13 -6.64
N ALA A 252 3.43 -19.06 -7.95
CA ALA A 252 3.09 -20.12 -8.90
C ALA A 252 4.18 -21.20 -9.04
N GLY A 253 5.33 -21.03 -8.39
CA GLY A 253 6.50 -21.90 -8.57
C GLY A 253 7.12 -21.82 -9.98
N ASP A 254 6.82 -20.77 -10.76
CA ASP A 254 7.37 -20.55 -12.10
C ASP A 254 8.82 -20.05 -12.00
N ARG A 255 9.76 -20.98 -11.80
CA ARG A 255 11.19 -20.67 -11.66
C ARG A 255 11.76 -19.88 -12.84
N VAL A 256 11.39 -20.26 -14.07
CA VAL A 256 11.90 -19.60 -15.29
C VAL A 256 11.35 -18.18 -15.41
N GLY A 257 10.06 -17.98 -15.14
CA GLY A 257 9.44 -16.67 -15.09
C GLY A 257 10.03 -15.80 -14.00
N PHE A 258 10.20 -16.36 -12.80
CA PHE A 258 10.79 -15.68 -11.64
C PHE A 258 12.20 -15.19 -11.94
N ASP A 259 13.12 -16.07 -12.37
CA ASP A 259 14.51 -15.72 -12.67
C ASP A 259 14.62 -14.66 -13.78
N ARG A 260 13.75 -14.73 -14.78
CA ARG A 260 13.71 -13.72 -15.85
C ARG A 260 13.26 -12.37 -15.32
N LEU A 261 12.20 -12.31 -14.52
CA LEU A 261 11.63 -11.05 -14.02
C LEU A 261 12.56 -10.39 -12.98
N THR A 262 13.17 -11.16 -12.08
CA THR A 262 14.16 -10.65 -11.12
C THR A 262 15.42 -10.16 -11.82
N LYS A 263 15.87 -10.82 -12.90
CA LYS A 263 16.95 -10.30 -13.74
C LYS A 263 16.60 -8.97 -14.41
N THR A 264 15.37 -8.80 -14.88
CA THR A 264 14.87 -7.51 -15.41
C THR A 264 14.89 -6.44 -14.33
N TRP A 265 14.39 -6.73 -13.12
CA TRP A 265 14.42 -5.82 -11.97
C TRP A 265 15.84 -5.32 -11.66
N LEU A 266 16.78 -6.25 -11.46
CA LEU A 266 18.18 -5.91 -11.16
C LEU A 266 18.86 -5.18 -12.33
N GLY A 267 18.43 -5.47 -13.57
CA GLY A 267 18.86 -4.74 -14.77
C GLY A 267 18.40 -3.29 -14.78
N TRP A 268 17.14 -3.03 -14.40
CA TRP A 268 16.60 -1.69 -14.26
C TRP A 268 17.26 -0.91 -13.13
N MET A 269 17.55 -1.52 -11.98
CA MET A 269 18.32 -0.85 -10.92
C MET A 269 19.72 -0.41 -11.39
N LYS A 270 20.40 -1.24 -12.19
CA LYS A 270 21.70 -0.87 -12.78
C LYS A 270 21.57 0.24 -13.83
N LEU A 271 20.46 0.29 -14.55
CA LEU A 271 20.17 1.37 -15.49
C LEU A 271 19.86 2.67 -14.74
N MET A 272 19.08 2.59 -13.66
CA MET A 272 18.79 3.68 -12.73
C MET A 272 20.08 4.33 -12.21
N ASP A 273 21.00 3.52 -11.68
CA ASP A 273 22.28 4.03 -11.18
C ASP A 273 23.08 4.83 -12.23
N LYS A 274 23.07 4.38 -13.49
CA LYS A 274 23.70 5.11 -14.61
C LYS A 274 23.00 6.43 -14.95
N ILE A 275 21.67 6.48 -14.86
CA ILE A 275 20.88 7.70 -15.08
C ILE A 275 21.24 8.72 -14.01
N LEU A 276 21.18 8.31 -12.75
CA LEU A 276 21.49 9.15 -11.60
C LEU A 276 22.93 9.69 -11.66
N ALA A 277 23.87 8.89 -12.18
CA ALA A 277 25.26 9.31 -12.35
C ALA A 277 25.45 10.50 -13.32
N THR A 278 24.44 10.86 -14.12
CA THR A 278 24.49 12.01 -15.03
C THR A 278 24.15 13.34 -14.35
N SER A 279 23.60 13.32 -13.15
CA SER A 279 23.19 14.52 -12.41
C SER A 279 23.97 14.68 -11.11
N ALA A 280 24.53 15.86 -10.91
CA ALA A 280 25.43 16.12 -9.78
C ALA A 280 24.70 16.14 -8.42
N GLN A 281 23.39 16.37 -8.41
CA GLN A 281 22.54 16.31 -7.20
C GLN A 281 22.18 14.87 -6.80
N HIS A 282 22.44 13.90 -7.69
CA HIS A 282 22.09 12.49 -7.49
C HIS A 282 23.32 11.60 -7.23
N LEU A 283 24.45 12.18 -6.80
CA LEU A 283 25.69 11.44 -6.53
C LEU A 283 25.89 11.25 -5.02
N LEU A 284 25.84 10.00 -4.55
CA LEU A 284 26.18 9.67 -3.15
C LEU A 284 27.57 10.17 -2.76
N GLY A 285 28.55 10.10 -3.67
CA GLY A 285 29.91 10.54 -3.39
C GLY A 285 30.00 12.02 -2.98
N ARG A 286 29.15 12.89 -3.53
CA ARG A 286 29.14 14.32 -3.15
C ARG A 286 28.62 14.52 -1.74
N TRP A 287 27.59 13.78 -1.34
CA TRP A 287 27.07 13.78 0.01
C TRP A 287 28.13 13.33 1.02
N LEU A 288 28.79 12.19 0.77
CA LEU A 288 29.81 11.64 1.67
C LEU A 288 31.06 12.52 1.77
N VAL A 289 31.55 13.03 0.63
CA VAL A 289 32.69 13.98 0.64
C VAL A 289 32.32 15.29 1.34
N GLY A 290 31.08 15.75 1.21
CA GLY A 290 30.55 16.90 1.95
C GLY A 290 30.63 16.66 3.47
N ALA A 291 30.09 15.54 3.95
CA ALA A 291 30.12 15.19 5.37
C ALA A 291 31.56 15.06 5.91
N ARG A 292 32.43 14.34 5.20
CA ARG A 292 33.85 14.21 5.59
C ARG A 292 34.60 15.55 5.57
N SER A 293 34.15 16.54 4.81
CA SER A 293 34.82 17.85 4.77
C SER A 293 34.67 18.64 6.08
N TRP A 294 33.70 18.28 6.93
CA TRP A 294 33.44 18.95 8.20
C TRP A 294 34.29 18.40 9.38
N GLY A 295 34.88 17.21 9.24
CA GLY A 295 35.71 16.61 10.29
C GLY A 295 37.14 17.15 10.33
N ALA A 296 37.66 17.46 11.52
CA ALA A 296 39.03 17.95 11.69
C ALA A 296 40.05 16.80 11.77
N THR A 297 39.66 15.63 12.31
CA THR A 297 40.50 14.44 12.43
C THR A 297 40.00 13.27 11.57
N GLY A 298 40.83 12.24 11.35
CA GLY A 298 40.41 11.03 10.63
C GLY A 298 39.19 10.36 11.29
N ALA A 299 39.21 10.23 12.61
CA ALA A 299 38.10 9.65 13.37
C ALA A 299 36.80 10.46 13.23
N GLU A 300 36.87 11.79 13.30
CA GLU A 300 35.68 12.63 13.08
C GLU A 300 35.15 12.52 11.66
N LYS A 301 36.02 12.43 10.64
CA LYS A 301 35.59 12.25 9.25
C LYS A 301 34.87 10.92 9.06
N ASP A 302 35.39 9.86 9.68
CA ASP A 302 34.82 8.53 9.60
C ASP A 302 33.48 8.46 10.34
N GLN A 303 33.35 9.10 11.50
CA GLN A 303 32.07 9.24 12.20
C GLN A 303 31.04 10.02 11.38
N LEU A 304 31.43 11.17 10.80
CA LEU A 304 30.53 11.97 9.97
C LEU A 304 30.12 11.25 8.69
N GLU A 305 30.98 10.41 8.12
CA GLU A 305 30.60 9.54 6.99
C GLU A 305 29.59 8.47 7.42
N TYR A 306 29.79 7.84 8.59
CA TYR A 306 28.81 6.91 9.15
C TYR A 306 27.46 7.59 9.41
N ASP A 307 27.45 8.79 10.01
CA ASP A 307 26.22 9.57 10.25
C ASP A 307 25.53 9.91 8.93
N ALA A 308 26.30 10.30 7.91
CA ALA A 308 25.80 10.59 6.57
C ALA A 308 25.23 9.36 5.85
N ARG A 309 25.79 8.16 6.06
CA ARG A 309 25.27 6.91 5.48
C ARG A 309 24.05 6.40 6.23
N SER A 310 24.10 6.40 7.57
CA SER A 310 23.04 5.89 8.42
C SER A 310 21.78 6.72 8.29
N ILE A 311 21.85 8.06 8.30
CA ILE A 311 20.65 8.91 8.22
C ILE A 311 19.78 8.63 6.98
N ILE A 312 20.39 8.29 5.84
CA ILE A 312 19.68 7.96 4.58
C ILE A 312 19.39 6.46 4.38
N THR A 313 19.69 5.61 5.37
CA THR A 313 19.49 4.16 5.34
C THR A 313 18.84 3.64 6.62
N THR A 314 19.60 3.20 7.62
CA THR A 314 19.06 2.68 8.89
C THR A 314 18.46 3.76 9.79
N TRP A 315 18.68 5.03 9.45
CA TRP A 315 18.38 6.27 10.16
C TRP A 315 19.14 6.44 11.49
N GLY A 316 19.32 5.36 12.23
CA GLY A 316 20.16 5.29 13.42
C GLY A 316 20.50 3.85 13.79
N GLY A 317 20.58 3.58 15.09
CA GLY A 317 20.79 2.22 15.60
C GLY A 317 19.57 1.31 15.42
N ARG A 318 19.73 0.02 15.78
CA ARG A 318 18.72 -1.03 15.55
C ARG A 318 17.34 -0.66 16.08
N ALA A 319 17.26 -0.14 17.30
CA ALA A 319 15.98 0.21 17.94
C ALA A 319 15.17 1.18 17.06
N SER A 320 15.77 2.29 16.62
CA SER A 320 15.11 3.27 15.75
C SER A 320 14.78 2.70 14.37
N SER A 321 15.70 1.92 13.79
CA SER A 321 15.45 1.21 12.52
C SER A 321 14.22 0.31 12.61
N ASP A 322 14.12 -0.49 13.67
CA ASP A 322 13.08 -1.51 13.85
C ASP A 322 11.74 -0.88 14.27
N GLU A 323 11.74 0.34 14.83
CA GLU A 323 10.54 1.19 15.01
C GLU A 323 9.99 1.76 13.69
N GLY A 324 10.65 1.52 12.56
CA GLY A 324 10.16 1.89 11.23
C GLY A 324 10.90 3.06 10.57
N LEU A 325 11.99 3.56 11.17
CA LEU A 325 12.77 4.67 10.59
C LEU A 325 13.75 4.22 9.51
N HIS A 326 13.95 2.92 9.33
CA HIS A 326 14.72 2.43 8.18
C HIS A 326 14.12 2.94 6.86
N ASP A 327 15.00 3.37 5.96
CA ASP A 327 14.67 4.00 4.67
C ASP A 327 13.77 5.25 4.78
N TYR A 328 13.58 5.83 5.98
CA TYR A 328 12.78 7.06 6.16
C TYR A 328 13.33 8.21 5.34
N ALA A 329 14.65 8.33 5.18
CA ALA A 329 15.28 9.36 4.34
C ALA A 329 15.94 8.77 3.08
N ASN A 330 15.32 7.73 2.50
CA ASN A 330 15.82 7.06 1.31
C ASN A 330 16.05 8.02 0.13
N ARG A 331 17.00 7.68 -0.75
CA ARG A 331 17.37 8.49 -1.92
C ARG A 331 17.57 7.64 -3.17
N GLU A 332 17.07 8.09 -4.31
CA GLU A 332 17.52 7.56 -5.59
C GLU A 332 18.84 8.24 -5.99
N TRP A 333 19.96 7.79 -5.41
CA TRP A 333 21.30 8.29 -5.72
C TRP A 333 22.20 7.22 -6.35
N ALA A 334 23.03 7.63 -7.31
CA ALA A 334 24.07 6.77 -7.87
C ALA A 334 25.07 6.37 -6.78
N GLY A 335 25.40 5.10 -6.70
CA GLY A 335 26.17 4.48 -5.62
C GLY A 335 25.31 3.95 -4.47
N LEU A 336 24.15 4.55 -4.18
CA LEU A 336 23.19 4.02 -3.21
C LEU A 336 22.26 2.99 -3.88
N VAL A 337 21.67 3.35 -5.03
CA VAL A 337 20.84 2.45 -5.84
C VAL A 337 21.65 1.27 -6.37
N GLY A 338 22.78 1.53 -7.03
CA GLY A 338 23.68 0.50 -7.54
C GLY A 338 24.51 -0.23 -6.46
N GLY A 339 24.51 0.28 -5.23
CA GLY A 339 25.22 -0.29 -4.08
C GLY A 339 24.27 -1.02 -3.14
N LEU A 340 23.88 -0.37 -2.04
CA LEU A 340 23.08 -0.97 -0.98
C LEU A 340 21.77 -1.54 -1.51
N TYR A 341 20.98 -0.75 -2.24
CA TYR A 341 19.64 -1.18 -2.65
C TYR A 341 19.69 -2.37 -3.60
N LEU A 342 20.59 -2.34 -4.60
CA LEU A 342 20.81 -3.47 -5.49
C LEU A 342 21.27 -4.72 -4.73
N THR A 343 22.13 -4.54 -3.72
CA THR A 343 22.61 -5.64 -2.87
C THR A 343 21.46 -6.28 -2.08
N ARG A 344 20.56 -5.47 -1.52
CA ARG A 344 19.37 -5.98 -0.80
C ARG A 344 18.48 -6.82 -1.72
N TRP A 345 18.05 -6.25 -2.85
CA TRP A 345 17.16 -6.96 -3.79
C TRP A 345 17.80 -8.21 -4.38
N LYS A 346 19.09 -8.17 -4.70
CA LYS A 346 19.81 -9.36 -5.18
C LYS A 346 19.85 -10.44 -4.10
N THR A 347 20.19 -10.09 -2.86
CA THR A 347 20.24 -11.04 -1.74
C THR A 347 18.89 -11.73 -1.55
N TYR A 348 17.80 -10.95 -1.58
CA TYR A 348 16.45 -11.49 -1.45
C TYR A 348 16.07 -12.42 -2.60
N PHE A 349 16.28 -12.00 -3.85
CA PHE A 349 15.91 -12.81 -5.02
C PHE A 349 16.75 -14.08 -5.16
N ASP A 350 18.03 -14.04 -4.80
CA ASP A 350 18.87 -15.23 -4.77
C ASP A 350 18.34 -16.25 -3.75
N GLU A 351 17.96 -15.79 -2.56
CA GLU A 351 17.38 -16.65 -1.52
C GLU A 351 16.02 -17.22 -1.93
N LEU A 352 15.14 -16.40 -2.52
CA LEU A 352 13.87 -16.87 -3.06
C LEU A 352 14.07 -17.91 -4.17
N SER A 353 15.02 -17.69 -5.10
CA SER A 353 15.32 -18.64 -6.17
C SER A 353 15.85 -19.96 -5.60
N ALA A 354 16.74 -19.91 -4.60
CA ALA A 354 17.25 -21.09 -3.91
C ALA A 354 16.15 -21.84 -3.14
N ALA A 355 15.29 -21.12 -2.41
CA ALA A 355 14.16 -21.70 -1.68
C ALA A 355 13.18 -22.40 -2.63
N LEU A 356 12.85 -21.77 -3.76
CA LEU A 356 12.07 -22.40 -4.83
C LEU A 356 12.77 -23.63 -5.39
N ALA A 357 14.10 -23.58 -5.58
CA ALA A 357 14.90 -24.66 -6.12
C ALA A 357 14.84 -25.92 -5.24
N ASP A 358 14.94 -25.71 -3.93
CA ASP A 358 15.01 -26.77 -2.91
C ASP A 358 13.63 -27.20 -2.39
N GLY A 359 12.57 -26.45 -2.68
CA GLY A 359 11.21 -26.73 -2.17
C GLY A 359 11.09 -26.46 -0.66
N ARG A 360 11.73 -25.40 -0.19
CA ARG A 360 11.77 -24.98 1.22
C ARG A 360 11.25 -23.55 1.39
N GLU A 361 10.94 -23.18 2.61
CA GLU A 361 10.70 -21.78 2.96
C GLU A 361 12.00 -20.95 2.85
N PRO A 362 11.91 -19.67 2.42
CA PRO A 362 13.05 -18.75 2.44
C PRO A 362 13.58 -18.51 3.86
N ALA A 363 14.89 -18.39 3.99
CA ALA A 363 15.52 -17.99 5.25
C ALA A 363 15.25 -16.51 5.57
N GLU A 364 15.10 -16.19 6.85
CA GLU A 364 15.01 -14.80 7.30
C GLU A 364 16.34 -14.05 7.05
N ILE A 365 16.23 -12.79 6.65
CA ILE A 365 17.37 -11.90 6.40
C ILE A 365 17.37 -10.80 7.46
N ASP A 366 18.46 -10.71 8.23
CA ASP A 366 18.68 -9.57 9.14
C ASP A 366 19.09 -8.32 8.33
N TRP A 367 18.08 -7.57 7.88
CA TRP A 367 18.26 -6.38 7.06
C TRP A 367 19.09 -5.30 7.75
N PHE A 368 18.84 -5.03 9.04
CA PHE A 368 19.61 -4.04 9.79
C PHE A 368 21.09 -4.41 9.81
N ALA A 369 21.45 -5.67 10.09
CA ALA A 369 22.86 -6.05 10.11
C ALA A 369 23.54 -5.90 8.75
N LEU A 370 22.82 -6.13 7.64
CA LEU A 370 23.34 -5.90 6.29
C LEU A 370 23.56 -4.40 6.03
N GLU A 371 22.57 -3.58 6.36
CA GLU A 371 22.56 -2.13 6.11
C GLU A 371 23.56 -1.38 7.00
N ASP A 372 23.63 -1.74 8.28
CA ASP A 372 24.58 -1.16 9.23
C ASP A 372 26.03 -1.49 8.87
N ARG A 373 26.30 -2.70 8.36
CA ARG A 373 27.62 -3.04 7.79
C ARG A 373 27.97 -2.14 6.61
N TRP A 374 27.00 -1.80 5.75
CA TRP A 374 27.22 -0.86 4.64
C TRP A 374 27.45 0.57 5.15
N ALA A 375 26.74 0.99 6.20
CA ALA A 375 26.91 2.31 6.80
C ALA A 375 28.31 2.51 7.42
N HIS A 376 28.94 1.44 7.90
CA HIS A 376 30.31 1.47 8.44
C HIS A 376 31.42 1.39 7.37
N GLN A 377 31.08 1.22 6.09
CA GLN A 377 32.07 1.20 5.01
C GLN A 377 32.63 2.60 4.73
N GLN A 378 33.84 2.65 4.18
CA GLN A 378 34.55 3.88 3.79
C GLN A 378 34.88 3.89 2.28
N ASP A 379 34.10 3.18 1.49
CA ASP A 379 34.28 3.10 0.04
C ASP A 379 34.08 4.47 -0.61
N SER A 380 34.97 4.81 -1.54
CA SER A 380 34.89 6.06 -2.30
C SER A 380 33.91 5.94 -3.46
N TYR A 381 33.04 6.95 -3.62
CA TYR A 381 32.08 7.06 -4.73
C TYR A 381 32.40 8.26 -5.64
N PRO A 382 31.99 8.22 -6.93
CA PRO A 382 32.20 9.33 -7.85
C PRO A 382 31.58 10.65 -7.37
N VAL A 383 32.32 11.76 -7.51
CA VAL A 383 31.87 13.13 -7.20
C VAL A 383 31.64 14.01 -8.44
N LYS A 384 31.95 13.46 -9.62
CA LYS A 384 31.75 14.08 -10.92
C LYS A 384 30.74 13.26 -11.70
N THR A 385 29.90 13.95 -12.47
CA THR A 385 28.90 13.29 -13.32
C THR A 385 29.57 12.50 -14.44
N SER A 386 28.89 11.46 -14.92
CA SER A 386 29.35 10.64 -16.03
C SER A 386 28.17 10.14 -16.86
N GLY A 387 28.39 9.88 -18.15
CA GLY A 387 27.36 9.43 -19.08
C GLY A 387 26.71 10.57 -19.89
N ASP A 388 25.83 10.19 -20.81
CA ASP A 388 25.01 11.10 -21.63
C ASP A 388 23.54 10.84 -21.31
N ILE A 389 22.91 11.78 -20.60
CA ILE A 389 21.52 11.64 -20.17
C ILE A 389 20.57 11.48 -21.36
N ARG A 390 20.80 12.12 -22.51
CA ARG A 390 19.91 11.99 -23.67
C ARG A 390 19.96 10.58 -24.27
N LYS A 391 21.14 9.96 -24.26
CA LYS A 391 21.31 8.56 -24.69
C LYS A 391 20.62 7.60 -23.72
N LEU A 392 20.80 7.81 -22.41
CA LEU A 392 20.17 6.97 -21.39
C LEU A 392 18.65 7.13 -21.34
N ALA A 393 18.12 8.34 -21.50
CA ALA A 393 16.69 8.62 -21.59
C ALA A 393 16.04 7.89 -22.78
N ARG A 394 16.67 7.93 -23.96
CA ARG A 394 16.23 7.12 -25.11
C ARG A 394 16.31 5.63 -24.81
N GLN A 395 17.39 5.17 -24.18
CA GLN A 395 17.54 3.77 -23.79
C GLN A 395 16.41 3.33 -22.84
N VAL A 396 16.04 4.13 -21.84
CA VAL A 396 14.91 3.83 -20.94
C VAL A 396 13.62 3.75 -21.73
N ARG A 397 13.29 4.78 -22.51
CA ARG A 397 12.08 4.79 -23.33
C ARG A 397 11.99 3.56 -24.22
N ASP A 398 13.06 3.22 -24.94
CA ASP A 398 13.08 2.10 -25.88
C ASP A 398 13.05 0.74 -25.16
N THR A 399 13.75 0.62 -24.02
CA THR A 399 13.71 -0.59 -23.17
C THR A 399 12.29 -0.83 -22.66
N LEU A 400 11.65 0.22 -22.16
CA LEU A 400 10.30 0.15 -21.63
C LEU A 400 9.28 -0.09 -22.76
N ALA A 401 9.36 0.62 -23.89
CA ALA A 401 8.49 0.39 -25.03
C ALA A 401 8.51 -1.08 -25.52
N ALA A 402 9.68 -1.72 -25.47
CA ALA A 402 9.86 -3.12 -25.87
C ALA A 402 9.59 -4.15 -24.77
N ASP A 403 9.50 -3.73 -23.50
CA ASP A 403 9.33 -4.62 -22.37
C ASP A 403 7.88 -5.13 -22.30
N PRO A 404 7.65 -6.45 -22.40
CA PRO A 404 6.31 -7.00 -22.37
C PRO A 404 5.73 -7.00 -20.97
N HIS A 405 6.47 -6.61 -19.91
CA HIS A 405 6.03 -6.77 -18.54
C HIS A 405 5.21 -5.60 -17.98
N GLN A 406 5.00 -4.57 -18.78
CA GLN A 406 4.29 -3.35 -18.40
C GLN A 406 2.77 -3.42 -18.55
N VAL A 407 2.16 -4.40 -17.91
CA VAL A 407 0.70 -4.59 -17.89
C VAL A 407 0.24 -4.99 -16.51
N ALA A 408 -1.00 -4.65 -16.18
CA ALA A 408 -1.69 -5.17 -15.01
C ALA A 408 -2.82 -6.10 -15.47
N LEU A 409 -2.94 -7.26 -14.80
CA LEU A 409 -4.04 -8.18 -15.01
C LEU A 409 -4.78 -8.36 -13.68
N ALA A 410 -6.08 -8.11 -13.69
CA ALA A 410 -6.95 -8.32 -12.54
C ALA A 410 -8.06 -9.30 -12.91
N GLY A 411 -8.42 -10.17 -11.98
CA GLY A 411 -9.61 -11.00 -12.05
C GLY A 411 -10.54 -10.63 -10.91
N SER A 412 -11.83 -10.56 -11.19
CA SER A 412 -12.87 -10.37 -10.17
C SER A 412 -14.05 -11.28 -10.48
N ALA A 413 -14.89 -11.54 -9.48
CA ALA A 413 -16.13 -12.27 -9.64
C ALA A 413 -17.29 -11.45 -9.06
N ASP A 414 -18.47 -11.55 -9.66
CA ASP A 414 -19.69 -10.95 -9.12
C ASP A 414 -20.11 -11.58 -7.78
N ARG A 415 -19.74 -12.85 -7.55
CA ARG A 415 -19.88 -13.58 -6.28
C ARG A 415 -18.74 -14.56 -6.07
N GLY A 416 -18.41 -14.85 -4.81
CA GLY A 416 -17.35 -15.81 -4.50
C GLY A 416 -17.77 -17.27 -4.61
N ALA A 417 -19.07 -17.60 -4.66
CA ALA A 417 -19.54 -18.99 -4.67
C ALA A 417 -20.28 -19.39 -5.96
N VAL A 418 -19.84 -20.51 -6.56
CA VAL A 418 -20.46 -21.17 -7.72
C VAL A 418 -21.29 -22.34 -7.21
N ALA A 419 -22.59 -22.35 -7.48
CA ALA A 419 -23.50 -23.43 -7.06
C ALA A 419 -24.24 -24.04 -8.26
N GLU A 420 -24.82 -25.22 -8.08
CA GLU A 420 -25.62 -25.88 -9.13
C GLU A 420 -26.79 -24.97 -9.57
N GLY A 421 -26.91 -24.71 -10.87
CA GLY A 421 -27.90 -23.78 -11.42
C GLY A 421 -27.63 -22.29 -11.16
N ARG A 422 -26.58 -21.92 -10.43
CA ARG A 422 -26.18 -20.54 -10.10
C ARG A 422 -24.72 -20.29 -10.49
N PRO A 423 -24.45 -19.99 -11.77
CA PRO A 423 -23.11 -19.65 -12.25
C PRO A 423 -22.60 -18.34 -11.63
N VAL A 424 -21.28 -18.14 -11.71
CA VAL A 424 -20.60 -16.89 -11.37
C VAL A 424 -20.08 -16.23 -12.65
N THR A 425 -20.12 -14.90 -12.68
CA THR A 425 -19.50 -14.11 -13.74
C THR A 425 -18.12 -13.67 -13.28
N VAL A 426 -17.07 -14.23 -13.91
CA VAL A 426 -15.69 -13.79 -13.73
C VAL A 426 -15.37 -12.71 -14.76
N THR A 427 -14.93 -11.54 -14.30
CA THR A 427 -14.42 -10.47 -15.16
C THR A 427 -12.90 -10.45 -15.09
N VAL A 428 -12.25 -10.58 -16.25
CA VAL A 428 -10.80 -10.43 -16.40
C VAL A 428 -10.53 -9.08 -17.05
N SER A 429 -9.69 -8.26 -16.43
CA SER A 429 -9.34 -6.91 -16.89
C SER A 429 -7.85 -6.79 -17.13
N PHE A 430 -7.47 -6.50 -18.37
CA PHE A 430 -6.11 -6.21 -18.80
C PHE A 430 -5.93 -4.71 -18.98
N THR A 431 -4.98 -4.11 -18.26
CA THR A 431 -4.63 -2.70 -18.38
C THR A 431 -3.23 -2.55 -18.94
N ASN A 432 -3.09 -1.82 -20.04
CA ASN A 432 -1.78 -1.51 -20.62
C ASN A 432 -1.12 -0.37 -19.81
N ARG A 433 -0.09 -0.71 -19.03
CA ARG A 433 0.66 0.25 -18.21
C ARG A 433 1.87 0.85 -18.94
N ASN A 434 2.03 0.56 -20.23
CA ASN A 434 3.12 1.08 -21.06
C ASN A 434 2.70 2.38 -21.77
N GLY A 435 3.29 3.51 -21.37
CA GLY A 435 3.04 4.83 -21.98
C GLY A 435 3.64 5.02 -23.38
N PHE A 436 4.50 4.11 -23.83
CA PHE A 436 5.29 4.27 -25.06
C PHE A 436 4.78 3.45 -26.24
N GLY A 437 3.77 2.59 -26.04
CA GLY A 437 3.29 1.72 -27.10
C GLY A 437 1.99 0.99 -26.79
N LEU A 438 1.37 0.48 -27.86
CA LEU A 438 0.17 -0.35 -27.78
C LEU A 438 0.53 -1.77 -27.32
N ALA A 439 -0.38 -2.39 -26.55
CA ALA A 439 -0.45 -3.83 -26.48
C ALA A 439 -1.33 -4.32 -27.64
N THR A 440 -0.85 -5.28 -28.44
CA THR A 440 -1.61 -5.84 -29.58
C THR A 440 -1.89 -7.32 -29.39
N ASP A 441 -2.84 -7.84 -30.16
CA ASP A 441 -3.24 -9.27 -30.13
C ASP A 441 -3.60 -9.74 -28.71
N VAL A 442 -4.29 -8.90 -27.93
CA VAL A 442 -4.63 -9.21 -26.54
C VAL A 442 -5.71 -10.27 -26.53
N THR A 443 -5.49 -11.36 -25.79
CA THR A 443 -6.46 -12.42 -25.55
C THR A 443 -6.54 -12.69 -24.06
N LEU A 444 -7.75 -12.68 -23.51
CA LEU A 444 -8.03 -12.98 -22.11
C LEU A 444 -8.57 -14.41 -21.96
N THR A 445 -8.18 -15.09 -20.87
CA THR A 445 -8.60 -16.46 -20.59
C THR A 445 -8.94 -16.66 -19.11
N VAL A 446 -9.78 -17.67 -18.86
CA VAL A 446 -10.04 -18.24 -17.54
C VAL A 446 -9.81 -19.73 -17.65
N ASP A 447 -8.84 -20.25 -16.91
CA ASP A 447 -8.49 -21.66 -16.94
C ASP A 447 -9.28 -22.37 -15.84
N ALA A 448 -10.44 -22.92 -16.20
CA ALA A 448 -11.30 -23.60 -15.22
C ALA A 448 -10.60 -24.86 -14.66
N PRO A 449 -10.45 -24.97 -13.33
CA PRO A 449 -9.88 -26.18 -12.71
C PRO A 449 -10.84 -27.37 -12.82
N GLU A 450 -10.35 -28.59 -12.53
CA GLU A 450 -11.19 -29.77 -12.44
C GLU A 450 -12.35 -29.52 -11.47
N GLY A 451 -13.58 -29.76 -11.93
CA GLY A 451 -14.78 -29.44 -11.16
C GLY A 451 -15.51 -28.19 -11.63
N MET A 452 -14.93 -27.35 -12.49
CA MET A 452 -15.58 -26.17 -13.06
C MET A 452 -15.50 -26.15 -14.59
N THR A 453 -16.41 -25.42 -15.23
CA THR A 453 -16.25 -24.97 -16.63
C THR A 453 -16.27 -23.46 -16.67
N ALA A 454 -15.55 -22.86 -17.62
CA ALA A 454 -15.57 -21.43 -17.90
C ALA A 454 -15.89 -21.22 -19.37
N GLU A 455 -16.97 -20.50 -19.65
CA GLU A 455 -17.39 -20.16 -21.02
C GLU A 455 -17.33 -18.65 -21.23
N PRO A 456 -16.71 -18.16 -22.31
CA PRO A 456 -16.73 -16.73 -22.63
C PRO A 456 -18.16 -16.19 -22.78
N ALA A 457 -18.45 -15.10 -22.09
CA ALA A 457 -19.70 -14.36 -22.20
C ALA A 457 -19.48 -13.07 -23.01
N GLY A 458 -18.93 -13.21 -24.23
CA GLY A 458 -18.61 -12.09 -25.11
C GLY A 458 -17.25 -12.22 -25.78
N THR A 459 -16.74 -11.10 -26.30
CA THR A 459 -15.43 -11.03 -26.95
C THR A 459 -14.31 -11.14 -25.91
N THR A 460 -13.37 -12.05 -26.14
CA THR A 460 -12.18 -12.24 -25.27
C THR A 460 -10.90 -11.69 -25.87
N THR A 461 -10.97 -11.12 -27.08
CA THR A 461 -9.82 -10.62 -27.81
C THR A 461 -9.96 -9.13 -28.16
N ALA A 462 -8.84 -8.42 -28.14
CA ALA A 462 -8.73 -7.05 -28.62
C ALA A 462 -7.55 -6.93 -29.57
N ALA A 463 -7.77 -6.28 -30.72
CA ALA A 463 -6.70 -6.04 -31.69
C ALA A 463 -5.58 -5.18 -31.09
N SER A 464 -5.96 -4.16 -30.31
CA SER A 464 -5.04 -3.30 -29.58
C SER A 464 -5.66 -2.72 -28.31
N VAL A 465 -4.83 -2.44 -27.32
CA VAL A 465 -5.15 -1.67 -26.11
C VAL A 465 -4.11 -0.57 -25.96
N GLY A 466 -4.56 0.68 -25.98
CA GLY A 466 -3.73 1.88 -25.92
C GLY A 466 -3.09 2.10 -24.55
N PRO A 467 -2.09 3.00 -24.45
CA PRO A 467 -1.51 3.40 -23.16
C PRO A 467 -2.59 3.84 -22.16
N GLY A 468 -2.57 3.25 -20.96
CA GLY A 468 -3.51 3.56 -19.89
C GLY A 468 -4.90 2.95 -20.08
N GLU A 469 -5.21 2.38 -21.25
CA GLU A 469 -6.51 1.78 -21.52
C GLU A 469 -6.63 0.38 -20.89
N THR A 470 -7.87 0.02 -20.59
CA THR A 470 -8.25 -1.30 -20.06
C THR A 470 -9.17 -2.02 -21.05
N PHE A 471 -8.85 -3.27 -21.35
CA PHE A 471 -9.75 -4.21 -22.02
C PHE A 471 -10.23 -5.26 -21.02
N SER A 472 -11.53 -5.51 -20.97
CA SER A 472 -12.11 -6.51 -20.07
C SER A 472 -12.95 -7.53 -20.83
N ALA A 473 -12.91 -8.78 -20.38
CA ALA A 473 -13.75 -9.86 -20.88
C ALA A 473 -14.40 -10.61 -19.71
N THR A 474 -15.62 -11.07 -19.93
CA THR A 474 -16.42 -11.80 -18.94
C THR A 474 -16.53 -13.28 -19.29
N PHE A 475 -16.49 -14.13 -18.28
CA PHE A 475 -16.58 -15.58 -18.39
C PHE A 475 -17.63 -16.09 -17.41
N ARG A 476 -18.53 -16.93 -17.91
CA ARG A 476 -19.51 -17.64 -17.09
C ARG A 476 -18.85 -18.90 -16.54
N VAL A 477 -18.65 -18.95 -15.23
CA VAL A 477 -18.10 -20.12 -14.53
C VAL A 477 -19.22 -20.94 -13.92
N THR A 478 -19.25 -22.24 -14.19
CA THR A 478 -20.25 -23.19 -13.64
C THR A 478 -19.59 -24.32 -12.88
N LEU A 479 -20.27 -24.82 -11.86
CA LEU A 479 -19.83 -25.98 -11.08
C LEU A 479 -20.26 -27.27 -11.78
N THR A 480 -19.36 -28.24 -11.83
CA THR A 480 -19.61 -29.60 -12.33
C THR A 480 -19.60 -30.59 -11.18
N LYS A 481 -20.17 -31.79 -11.40
CA LYS A 481 -20.18 -32.88 -10.42
C LYS A 481 -18.80 -33.47 -10.10
N ALA A 482 -17.75 -33.06 -10.83
CA ALA A 482 -16.38 -33.54 -10.64
C ALA A 482 -15.58 -32.74 -9.59
N ALA A 483 -16.15 -31.68 -9.00
CA ALA A 483 -15.46 -30.86 -8.02
C ALA A 483 -15.09 -31.66 -6.76
N ARG A 484 -13.79 -31.76 -6.48
CA ARG A 484 -13.25 -32.41 -5.27
C ARG A 484 -12.78 -31.42 -4.22
N ALA A 485 -12.32 -30.24 -4.64
CA ALA A 485 -11.96 -29.13 -3.77
C ALA A 485 -13.18 -28.25 -3.45
N LEU A 486 -13.13 -27.54 -2.33
CA LEU A 486 -14.16 -26.56 -1.96
C LEU A 486 -13.81 -25.14 -2.35
N VAL A 487 -12.55 -24.76 -2.21
CA VAL A 487 -12.06 -23.43 -2.53
C VAL A 487 -11.03 -23.56 -3.63
N PHE A 488 -11.28 -22.85 -4.72
CA PHE A 488 -10.51 -22.86 -5.94
C PHE A 488 -9.80 -21.53 -6.10
N ARG A 489 -8.53 -21.58 -6.51
CA ARG A 489 -7.82 -20.43 -7.07
C ARG A 489 -7.88 -20.57 -8.58
N VAL A 490 -8.91 -19.99 -9.21
CA VAL A 490 -9.15 -20.08 -10.65
C VAL A 490 -8.17 -19.17 -11.38
N PRO A 491 -7.20 -19.71 -12.15
CA PRO A 491 -6.25 -18.90 -12.88
C PRO A 491 -6.95 -18.09 -13.98
N VAL A 492 -6.56 -16.83 -14.11
CA VAL A 492 -6.95 -15.98 -15.24
C VAL A 492 -5.70 -15.51 -15.95
N GLY A 493 -5.76 -15.45 -17.27
CA GLY A 493 -4.60 -15.24 -18.13
C GLY A 493 -4.82 -14.12 -19.15
N ALA A 494 -3.71 -13.53 -19.57
CA ALA A 494 -3.65 -12.69 -20.76
C ALA A 494 -2.43 -13.08 -21.60
N SER A 495 -2.62 -13.19 -22.91
CA SER A 495 -1.54 -13.24 -23.91
C SER A 495 -1.64 -12.04 -24.83
N TYR A 496 -0.50 -11.44 -25.17
CA TYR A 496 -0.46 -10.19 -25.95
C TYR A 496 0.92 -10.01 -26.61
N ARG A 497 1.09 -8.91 -27.34
CA ARG A 497 2.38 -8.44 -27.83
C ARG A 497 2.64 -7.00 -27.39
N ALA A 498 3.88 -6.70 -27.04
CA ALA A 498 4.40 -5.36 -26.83
C ALA A 498 5.59 -5.15 -27.76
N ALA A 499 5.50 -4.17 -28.67
CA ALA A 499 6.51 -3.92 -29.71
C ALA A 499 6.97 -5.21 -30.46
N GLY A 500 6.04 -6.13 -30.75
CA GLY A 500 6.33 -7.40 -31.43
C GLY A 500 6.79 -8.55 -30.51
N THR A 501 7.26 -8.25 -29.30
CA THR A 501 7.63 -9.23 -28.28
C THR A 501 6.38 -9.85 -27.67
N ARG A 502 6.32 -11.19 -27.59
CA ARG A 502 5.20 -11.88 -26.92
C ARG A 502 5.27 -11.66 -25.41
N GLY A 503 4.14 -11.29 -24.83
CA GLY A 503 3.94 -11.15 -23.40
C GLY A 503 2.83 -12.06 -22.89
N SER A 504 2.92 -12.39 -21.61
CA SER A 504 1.83 -13.00 -20.86
C SER A 504 1.74 -12.39 -19.47
N ALA A 505 0.54 -12.40 -18.91
CA ALA A 505 0.27 -12.05 -17.52
C ALA A 505 -0.72 -13.06 -16.95
N SER A 506 -0.63 -13.30 -15.65
CA SER A 506 -1.55 -14.17 -14.92
C SER A 506 -1.98 -13.52 -13.62
N ALA A 507 -3.20 -13.82 -13.21
CA ALA A 507 -3.76 -13.52 -11.91
C ALA A 507 -4.64 -14.71 -11.51
N ALA A 508 -5.38 -14.60 -10.42
CA ALA A 508 -6.37 -15.60 -10.08
C ALA A 508 -7.57 -14.98 -9.37
N VAL A 509 -8.70 -15.67 -9.48
CA VAL A 509 -9.92 -15.37 -8.74
C VAL A 509 -10.18 -16.52 -7.78
N ARG A 510 -10.40 -16.21 -6.49
CA ARG A 510 -10.84 -17.22 -5.54
C ARG A 510 -12.33 -17.47 -5.73
N LEU A 511 -12.71 -18.72 -5.94
CA LEU A 511 -14.10 -19.17 -6.01
C LEU A 511 -14.31 -20.34 -5.05
N MET A 512 -15.54 -20.48 -4.56
CA MET A 512 -15.97 -21.56 -3.69
C MET A 512 -17.03 -22.41 -4.40
N ALA A 513 -16.97 -23.72 -4.25
CA ALA A 513 -18.07 -24.60 -4.64
C ALA A 513 -19.17 -24.59 -3.57
N GLY A 514 -20.32 -24.03 -3.92
CA GLY A 514 -21.52 -24.02 -3.09
C GLY A 514 -22.28 -25.35 -3.19
N THR A 515 -21.74 -26.40 -2.58
CA THR A 515 -22.33 -27.76 -2.58
C THR A 515 -23.38 -27.98 -1.49
N GLY A 516 -23.59 -27.00 -0.61
CA GLY A 516 -24.37 -27.18 0.62
C GLY A 516 -23.60 -27.97 1.67
N VAL A 517 -24.31 -28.35 2.74
CA VAL A 517 -23.78 -29.17 3.84
C VAL A 517 -24.71 -30.36 4.08
N GLY A 518 -24.16 -31.48 4.55
CA GLY A 518 -24.89 -32.70 4.86
C GLY A 518 -24.86 -33.04 6.35
N ASP A 519 -25.67 -34.02 6.74
CA ASP A 519 -25.72 -34.51 8.13
C ASP A 519 -24.33 -34.89 8.66
N PRO A 520 -24.00 -34.58 9.92
CA PRO A 520 -24.85 -33.99 10.96
C PRO A 520 -24.88 -32.44 10.96
N TYR A 521 -24.34 -31.78 9.94
CA TYR A 521 -24.26 -30.32 9.90
C TYR A 521 -25.56 -29.66 9.42
N ARG A 522 -25.88 -28.53 10.05
CA ARG A 522 -26.91 -27.58 9.63
C ARG A 522 -26.23 -26.28 9.22
N SER A 523 -26.96 -25.41 8.52
CA SER A 523 -26.48 -24.08 8.16
C SER A 523 -27.52 -23.00 8.44
N ALA A 524 -27.05 -21.80 8.76
CA ALA A 524 -27.87 -20.61 8.92
C ALA A 524 -27.13 -19.41 8.31
N SER A 525 -27.89 -18.53 7.66
CA SER A 525 -27.34 -17.43 6.86
C SER A 525 -28.01 -16.12 7.23
N PHE A 526 -27.18 -15.19 7.71
CA PHE A 526 -27.58 -13.85 8.14
C PHE A 526 -26.80 -12.75 7.41
N ASN A 527 -26.03 -13.15 6.40
CA ASN A 527 -25.19 -12.32 5.57
C ASN A 527 -25.19 -12.77 4.10
N ASP A 528 -26.29 -13.42 3.67
CA ASP A 528 -26.44 -14.04 2.34
C ASP A 528 -25.33 -15.07 2.02
N ALA A 529 -24.88 -15.81 3.04
CA ALA A 529 -23.86 -16.83 2.90
C ALA A 529 -24.29 -18.02 2.02
N VAL A 530 -23.31 -18.53 1.28
CA VAL A 530 -23.33 -19.79 0.55
C VAL A 530 -22.37 -20.77 1.21
N PHE A 531 -22.81 -22.02 1.36
CA PHE A 531 -22.10 -23.07 2.10
C PHE A 531 -21.64 -24.19 1.18
N GLY A 532 -20.54 -24.83 1.54
CA GLY A 532 -19.97 -25.96 0.80
C GLY A 532 -19.25 -26.91 1.74
N GLN A 533 -19.43 -28.20 1.50
CA GLN A 533 -18.79 -29.29 2.22
C GLN A 533 -18.20 -30.33 1.24
N SER A 534 -16.99 -30.80 1.53
CA SER A 534 -16.31 -31.89 0.81
C SER A 534 -15.50 -32.68 1.83
N GLY A 535 -15.94 -33.90 2.13
CA GLY A 535 -15.37 -34.68 3.24
C GLY A 535 -15.52 -33.93 4.58
N GLY A 536 -14.40 -33.76 5.29
CA GLY A 536 -14.33 -33.00 6.55
C GLY A 536 -14.13 -31.50 6.38
N ALA A 537 -13.86 -31.02 5.16
CA ALA A 537 -13.66 -29.61 4.89
C ALA A 537 -15.01 -28.89 4.76
N ILE A 538 -15.05 -27.65 5.26
CA ILE A 538 -16.20 -26.73 5.17
C ILE A 538 -15.68 -25.41 4.61
N ALA A 539 -16.46 -24.77 3.74
CA ALA A 539 -16.21 -23.39 3.35
C ALA A 539 -17.50 -22.58 3.46
N ILE A 540 -17.34 -21.28 3.72
CA ILE A 540 -18.44 -20.32 3.80
C ILE A 540 -18.03 -19.09 2.99
N GLU A 541 -18.84 -18.71 2.02
CA GLU A 541 -18.73 -17.44 1.31
C GLU A 541 -19.89 -16.55 1.73
N GLY A 542 -19.62 -15.31 2.15
CA GLY A 542 -20.68 -14.43 2.64
C GLY A 542 -20.27 -12.97 2.73
N ALA A 543 -21.26 -12.11 2.90
CA ALA A 543 -21.08 -10.68 3.16
C ALA A 543 -21.02 -10.41 4.68
N GLY A 544 -21.56 -9.27 5.10
CA GLY A 544 -21.72 -8.89 6.50
C GLY A 544 -21.03 -7.57 6.78
N ALA A 545 -21.78 -6.58 7.25
CA ALA A 545 -21.26 -5.29 7.64
C ALA A 545 -20.44 -5.38 8.92
N ASP A 546 -20.91 -6.13 9.92
CA ASP A 546 -20.22 -6.38 11.19
C ASP A 546 -20.82 -7.55 11.99
N LEU A 547 -20.15 -7.90 13.10
CA LEU A 547 -20.60 -8.81 14.14
C LEU A 547 -20.27 -8.22 15.52
N TRP A 548 -20.96 -7.14 15.88
CA TRP A 548 -20.74 -6.40 17.12
C TRP A 548 -21.97 -5.57 17.51
N GLY A 549 -22.27 -5.49 18.82
CA GLY A 549 -23.42 -4.77 19.34
C GLY A 549 -24.73 -5.19 18.65
N THR A 550 -25.47 -4.22 18.13
CA THR A 550 -26.75 -4.46 17.45
C THR A 550 -26.63 -5.14 16.08
N THR A 551 -25.42 -5.25 15.52
CA THR A 551 -25.19 -5.83 14.19
C THR A 551 -24.80 -7.30 14.34
N ASN A 552 -25.57 -8.19 13.72
CA ASN A 552 -25.39 -9.63 13.83
C ASN A 552 -25.42 -10.29 12.43
N GLU A 553 -24.43 -10.02 11.60
CA GLU A 553 -24.41 -10.48 10.20
C GLU A 553 -23.31 -11.52 9.99
N PHE A 554 -23.68 -12.81 10.02
CA PHE A 554 -22.76 -13.93 9.83
C PHE A 554 -23.40 -15.12 9.12
N GLY A 555 -22.57 -15.98 8.55
CA GLY A 555 -22.98 -17.28 8.04
C GLY A 555 -22.36 -18.37 8.89
N THR A 556 -23.10 -19.43 9.22
CA THR A 556 -22.59 -20.53 10.05
C THR A 556 -22.98 -21.90 9.53
N VAL A 557 -22.06 -22.85 9.71
CA VAL A 557 -22.30 -24.30 9.59
C VAL A 557 -22.08 -24.91 10.97
N TYR A 558 -23.10 -25.56 11.52
CA TYR A 558 -23.13 -25.93 12.94
C TYR A 558 -23.73 -27.31 13.20
N ARG A 559 -23.46 -27.86 14.39
CA ARG A 559 -24.12 -29.05 14.93
C ARG A 559 -25.06 -28.61 16.04
N ALA A 560 -26.33 -28.98 15.92
CA ALA A 560 -27.34 -28.62 16.91
C ALA A 560 -27.17 -29.40 18.22
N ALA A 561 -27.34 -28.73 19.36
CA ALA A 561 -27.25 -29.31 20.71
C ALA A 561 -25.99 -30.16 20.96
N ALA A 562 -24.88 -29.80 20.35
CA ALA A 562 -23.63 -30.58 20.38
C ALA A 562 -22.63 -30.09 21.44
N PHE A 563 -22.84 -28.92 22.06
CA PHE A 563 -21.91 -28.32 23.02
C PHE A 563 -22.51 -28.32 24.43
N GLY A 564 -22.15 -29.32 25.23
CA GLY A 564 -22.61 -29.50 26.61
C GLY A 564 -21.78 -28.72 27.62
N SER A 565 -22.15 -28.83 28.90
CA SER A 565 -21.50 -28.13 30.01
C SER A 565 -20.05 -28.55 30.29
N SER A 566 -19.55 -29.61 29.66
CA SER A 566 -18.15 -30.03 29.67
C SER A 566 -17.77 -30.51 28.28
N SER A 567 -17.50 -29.57 27.38
CA SER A 567 -17.21 -29.86 25.97
C SER A 567 -16.00 -29.08 25.46
N ASN A 568 -15.35 -29.63 24.45
CA ASN A 568 -14.23 -29.00 23.75
C ASN A 568 -14.50 -29.01 22.25
N ALA A 569 -14.31 -27.87 21.59
CA ALA A 569 -14.38 -27.78 20.15
C ALA A 569 -13.09 -27.24 19.56
N THR A 570 -12.67 -27.80 18.43
CA THR A 570 -11.48 -27.41 17.68
C THR A 570 -11.82 -27.20 16.21
N VAL A 571 -11.08 -26.31 15.54
CA VAL A 571 -11.12 -26.16 14.08
C VAL A 571 -9.78 -25.58 13.61
N GLN A 572 -9.36 -25.94 12.40
CA GLN A 572 -8.37 -25.16 11.67
C GLN A 572 -9.07 -24.22 10.70
N VAL A 573 -8.86 -22.91 10.86
CA VAL A 573 -9.22 -21.93 9.81
C VAL A 573 -8.11 -21.98 8.78
N THR A 574 -8.36 -22.60 7.62
CA THR A 574 -7.34 -22.84 6.60
C THR A 574 -7.08 -21.61 5.74
N SER A 575 -8.09 -20.76 5.56
CA SER A 575 -7.96 -19.49 4.84
C SER A 575 -9.10 -18.53 5.18
N GLN A 576 -8.85 -17.23 5.01
CA GLN A 576 -9.83 -16.17 5.17
C GLN A 576 -9.50 -15.04 4.19
N ASP A 577 -10.48 -14.57 3.42
CA ASP A 577 -10.30 -13.35 2.62
C ASP A 577 -10.28 -12.09 3.50
N THR A 578 -9.33 -11.19 3.24
CA THR A 578 -9.19 -9.89 3.91
C THR A 578 -10.21 -8.89 3.35
N THR A 579 -11.43 -8.98 3.87
CA THR A 579 -12.56 -8.10 3.50
C THR A 579 -12.64 -6.83 4.36
N GLY A 580 -11.90 -6.81 5.46
CA GLY A 580 -11.70 -5.70 6.39
C GLY A 580 -10.80 -6.16 7.54
N GLY A 581 -10.21 -5.23 8.31
CA GLY A 581 -9.31 -5.60 9.43
C GLY A 581 -10.01 -6.40 10.54
N TRP A 582 -11.33 -6.28 10.63
CA TRP A 582 -12.20 -6.98 11.59
C TRP A 582 -13.01 -8.12 11.00
N ALA A 583 -12.76 -8.54 9.75
CA ALA A 583 -13.38 -9.76 9.21
C ALA A 583 -13.10 -10.93 10.16
N ARG A 584 -14.08 -11.82 10.39
CA ARG A 584 -13.95 -12.91 11.37
C ARG A 584 -14.22 -14.25 10.72
N ALA A 585 -13.38 -15.23 11.05
CA ALA A 585 -13.62 -16.64 10.76
C ALA A 585 -13.20 -17.49 11.97
N GLY A 586 -14.04 -18.42 12.40
CA GLY A 586 -13.69 -19.29 13.52
C GLY A 586 -14.88 -20.09 14.07
N LEU A 587 -14.93 -20.27 15.39
CA LEU A 587 -15.96 -21.00 16.12
C LEU A 587 -17.04 -20.04 16.65
N ILE A 588 -18.30 -20.46 16.59
CA ILE A 588 -19.45 -19.73 17.17
C ILE A 588 -20.32 -20.68 17.98
N VAL A 589 -20.86 -20.16 19.09
CA VAL A 589 -21.76 -20.88 20.01
C VAL A 589 -22.95 -20.01 20.33
N ARG A 590 -24.16 -20.56 20.26
CA ARG A 590 -25.41 -19.96 20.78
C ARG A 590 -26.33 -21.06 21.28
N ASN A 591 -27.31 -20.72 22.13
CA ASN A 591 -28.36 -21.67 22.50
C ASN A 591 -29.10 -22.23 21.26
N ASP A 592 -29.33 -21.36 20.28
CA ASP A 592 -29.87 -21.68 18.95
C ASP A 592 -29.13 -20.84 17.89
N LEU A 593 -28.43 -21.49 16.96
CA LEU A 593 -27.71 -20.83 15.85
C LEU A 593 -28.58 -20.58 14.61
N SER A 594 -29.83 -21.06 14.60
CA SER A 594 -30.77 -20.86 13.49
C SER A 594 -31.51 -19.51 13.53
N GLU A 595 -31.39 -18.75 14.62
CA GLU A 595 -32.09 -17.47 14.81
C GLU A 595 -31.15 -16.24 14.74
N ASN A 596 -31.55 -15.21 13.96
CA ASN A 596 -30.78 -13.97 13.77
C ASN A 596 -31.17 -12.76 14.64
N GLY A 597 -31.91 -12.94 15.72
CA GLY A 597 -32.38 -11.81 16.54
C GLY A 597 -31.55 -11.58 17.80
N ASN A 598 -32.01 -10.60 18.60
CA ASN A 598 -31.80 -10.53 20.06
C ASN A 598 -32.41 -11.76 20.81
N GLY A 599 -32.62 -12.90 20.14
CA GLY A 599 -33.48 -14.00 20.60
C GLY A 599 -32.74 -15.17 21.23
N SER A 600 -31.44 -15.34 20.96
CA SER A 600 -30.69 -16.52 21.37
C SER A 600 -29.49 -16.13 22.23
N ALA A 601 -29.59 -16.45 23.53
CA ALA A 601 -28.58 -16.19 24.55
C ALA A 601 -27.42 -17.22 24.50
N GLY A 602 -26.49 -17.11 25.46
CA GLY A 602 -25.33 -17.99 25.55
C GLY A 602 -24.37 -17.82 24.39
N TYR A 603 -24.22 -16.58 23.90
CA TYR A 603 -23.54 -16.27 22.66
C TYR A 603 -22.04 -16.02 22.87
N VAL A 604 -21.19 -16.83 22.23
CA VAL A 604 -19.73 -16.73 22.23
C VAL A 604 -19.20 -16.92 20.82
N ASN A 605 -18.19 -16.16 20.42
CA ASN A 605 -17.37 -16.47 19.25
C ASN A 605 -15.88 -16.47 19.58
N LEU A 606 -15.13 -17.35 18.92
CA LEU A 606 -13.67 -17.37 18.92
C LEU A 606 -13.22 -17.33 17.46
N ALA A 607 -12.51 -16.30 17.05
CA ALA A 607 -12.18 -16.09 15.64
C ALA A 607 -10.76 -15.55 15.43
N VAL A 608 -10.22 -15.78 14.25
CA VAL A 608 -9.07 -15.05 13.72
C VAL A 608 -9.55 -13.86 12.89
N THR A 609 -8.74 -12.81 12.85
CA THR A 609 -8.97 -11.61 12.03
C THR A 609 -7.75 -11.30 11.17
N PRO A 610 -7.92 -10.58 10.03
CA PRO A 610 -6.78 -10.19 9.19
C PRO A 610 -5.81 -9.22 9.84
N SER A 611 -6.23 -8.43 10.84
CA SER A 611 -5.40 -7.33 11.39
C SER A 611 -5.37 -7.22 12.91
N ASN A 612 -6.19 -7.98 13.64
CA ASN A 612 -6.34 -7.85 15.10
C ASN A 612 -6.04 -9.14 15.87
N GLY A 613 -5.46 -10.14 15.20
CA GLY A 613 -5.12 -11.42 15.83
C GLY A 613 -6.33 -12.31 16.08
N CYS A 614 -6.22 -13.14 17.13
CA CYS A 614 -7.33 -13.98 17.60
C CYS A 614 -8.16 -13.27 18.65
N VAL A 615 -9.48 -13.48 18.57
CA VAL A 615 -10.50 -12.69 19.26
C VAL A 615 -11.51 -13.63 19.90
N LEU A 616 -11.76 -13.45 21.20
CA LEU A 616 -12.85 -14.09 21.92
C LEU A 616 -13.88 -13.01 22.28
N SER A 617 -15.09 -13.08 21.71
CA SER A 617 -16.18 -12.15 22.05
C SER A 617 -17.37 -12.89 22.62
N TRP A 618 -18.14 -12.25 23.49
CA TRP A 618 -19.35 -12.83 24.05
C TRP A 618 -20.41 -11.77 24.37
N ASP A 619 -21.63 -12.27 24.56
CA ASP A 619 -22.80 -11.55 25.06
C ASP A 619 -22.87 -11.70 26.58
N SER A 620 -22.52 -10.63 27.31
CA SER A 620 -22.39 -10.69 28.77
C SER A 620 -23.74 -10.69 29.52
N ASP A 621 -24.79 -10.11 28.94
CA ASP A 621 -26.09 -9.93 29.58
C ASP A 621 -27.19 -10.91 29.07
N GLY A 622 -26.90 -11.64 27.98
CA GLY A 622 -27.80 -12.62 27.38
C GLY A 622 -28.85 -12.01 26.44
N ASN A 623 -28.65 -10.77 25.97
CA ASN A 623 -29.58 -10.08 25.08
C ASN A 623 -29.43 -10.45 23.59
N GLY A 624 -28.49 -11.34 23.26
CA GLY A 624 -28.18 -11.80 21.91
C GLY A 624 -27.20 -10.91 21.13
N GLN A 625 -26.51 -9.97 21.79
CA GLN A 625 -25.55 -9.03 21.19
C GLN A 625 -24.16 -9.18 21.81
N LEU A 626 -23.12 -9.17 20.98
CA LEU A 626 -21.74 -9.18 21.48
C LEU A 626 -21.39 -7.79 22.04
N ASP A 627 -20.99 -7.76 23.31
CA ASP A 627 -20.67 -6.53 24.04
C ASP A 627 -19.29 -6.58 24.74
N SER A 628 -18.66 -7.75 24.73
CA SER A 628 -17.42 -8.04 25.45
C SER A 628 -16.41 -8.74 24.54
N ILE A 629 -15.12 -8.42 24.69
CA ILE A 629 -14.05 -8.89 23.80
C ILE A 629 -12.71 -9.01 24.53
N GLU A 630 -11.95 -10.07 24.23
CA GLU A 630 -10.54 -10.24 24.58
C GLU A 630 -9.74 -10.62 23.33
N LEU A 631 -8.48 -10.17 23.26
CA LEU A 631 -7.60 -10.29 22.10
C LEU A 631 -6.28 -10.96 22.51
N ALA A 632 -5.72 -11.80 21.65
CA ALA A 632 -4.35 -12.28 21.81
C ALA A 632 -3.68 -12.49 20.45
N VAL A 633 -2.35 -12.34 20.45
CA VAL A 633 -1.38 -12.67 19.39
C VAL A 633 -1.77 -12.16 17.99
N ALA A 634 -0.89 -11.38 17.36
CA ALA A 634 -1.06 -10.99 15.95
C ALA A 634 -0.75 -12.17 15.00
N VAL A 635 -1.70 -13.12 14.88
CA VAL A 635 -1.68 -14.24 13.93
C VAL A 635 -2.84 -14.13 12.95
N THR A 636 -2.63 -14.61 11.72
CA THR A 636 -3.65 -14.69 10.65
C THR A 636 -3.84 -16.15 10.23
N ALA A 637 -4.90 -16.44 9.48
CA ALA A 637 -5.06 -17.77 8.88
C ALA A 637 -3.85 -18.13 7.97
N PRO A 638 -3.40 -19.40 7.93
CA PRO A 638 -3.98 -20.56 8.61
C PRO A 638 -3.71 -20.58 10.13
N VAL A 639 -4.71 -20.95 10.93
CA VAL A 639 -4.59 -21.02 12.40
C VAL A 639 -5.57 -22.03 13.00
N HIS A 640 -5.17 -22.71 14.07
CA HIS A 640 -6.03 -23.58 14.86
C HIS A 640 -6.69 -22.81 16.00
N LEU A 641 -7.98 -23.04 16.22
CA LEU A 641 -8.77 -22.45 17.30
C LEU A 641 -9.34 -23.56 18.19
N ARG A 642 -9.37 -23.31 19.49
CA ARG A 642 -9.94 -24.22 20.49
C ARG A 642 -10.81 -23.47 21.48
N LEU A 643 -12.05 -23.93 21.63
CA LEU A 643 -13.00 -23.39 22.59
C LEU A 643 -13.39 -24.49 23.59
N THR A 644 -13.05 -24.29 24.86
CA THR A 644 -13.36 -25.23 25.95
C THR A 644 -14.44 -24.66 26.85
N ARG A 645 -15.53 -25.40 27.06
CA ARG A 645 -16.62 -25.04 27.98
C ARG A 645 -16.53 -25.86 29.26
N SER A 646 -16.61 -25.19 30.40
CA SER A 646 -16.75 -25.76 31.73
C SER A 646 -17.84 -25.02 32.50
N GLY A 647 -19.00 -25.66 32.67
CA GLY A 647 -20.22 -25.02 33.16
C GLY A 647 -20.66 -23.87 32.24
N ASN A 648 -20.63 -22.65 32.77
CA ASN A 648 -20.98 -21.42 32.07
C ASN A 648 -19.74 -20.60 31.65
N THR A 649 -18.56 -21.19 31.74
CA THR A 649 -17.29 -20.53 31.43
C THR A 649 -16.69 -21.12 30.16
N TYR A 650 -16.21 -20.25 29.27
CA TYR A 650 -15.65 -20.61 27.97
C TYR A 650 -14.23 -20.08 27.90
N THR A 651 -13.26 -20.94 27.58
CA THR A 651 -11.86 -20.54 27.38
C THR A 651 -11.52 -20.68 25.92
N GLY A 652 -11.11 -19.57 25.30
CA GLY A 652 -10.68 -19.52 23.90
C GLY A 652 -9.16 -19.53 23.79
N GLU A 653 -8.64 -20.33 22.87
CA GLU A 653 -7.22 -20.48 22.61
C GLU A 653 -6.94 -20.55 21.10
N CYS A 654 -5.78 -20.05 20.67
CA CYS A 654 -5.33 -20.12 19.29
C CYS A 654 -3.92 -20.69 19.16
N SER A 655 -3.62 -21.32 18.02
CA SER A 655 -2.33 -21.96 17.78
C SER A 655 -1.96 -21.93 16.29
N PRO A 656 -0.80 -21.36 15.90
CA PRO A 656 -0.33 -21.38 14.51
C PRO A 656 0.07 -22.77 14.00
N ASP A 657 0.49 -23.66 14.90
CA ASP A 657 1.09 -24.97 14.60
C ASP A 657 0.21 -26.16 15.07
N GLY A 658 -0.88 -25.90 15.78
CA GLY A 658 -1.75 -26.90 16.39
C GLY A 658 -1.17 -27.56 17.66
N VAL A 659 0.04 -27.18 18.07
CA VAL A 659 0.79 -27.79 19.19
C VAL A 659 0.93 -26.79 20.34
N SER A 660 1.34 -25.56 20.04
CA SER A 660 1.59 -24.49 20.99
C SER A 660 0.35 -23.60 21.08
N TRP A 661 -0.39 -23.69 22.18
CA TRP A 661 -1.65 -22.97 22.38
C TRP A 661 -1.46 -21.71 23.21
N THR A 662 -1.92 -20.58 22.70
CA THR A 662 -1.97 -19.32 23.44
C THR A 662 -3.41 -19.03 23.85
N LYS A 663 -3.62 -18.73 25.12
CA LYS A 663 -4.93 -18.31 25.63
C LYS A 663 -5.28 -16.93 25.06
N VAL A 664 -6.44 -16.85 24.42
CA VAL A 664 -7.05 -15.59 23.98
C VAL A 664 -7.79 -14.95 25.14
N GLY A 665 -8.59 -15.75 25.85
CA GLY A 665 -9.43 -15.20 26.91
C GLY A 665 -10.32 -16.20 27.64
N THR A 666 -11.11 -15.69 28.58
CA THR A 666 -12.17 -16.44 29.26
C THR A 666 -13.50 -15.67 29.27
N ALA A 667 -14.53 -16.23 28.66
CA ALA A 667 -15.87 -15.65 28.54
C ALA A 667 -16.87 -16.30 29.50
N THR A 668 -17.84 -15.50 29.98
CA THR A 668 -18.97 -15.93 30.81
C THR A 668 -20.27 -15.33 30.28
N PRO A 669 -20.85 -15.89 29.19
CA PRO A 669 -22.03 -15.32 28.55
C PRO A 669 -23.30 -15.44 29.42
N GLY A 670 -24.25 -14.54 29.21
CA GLY A 670 -25.56 -14.55 29.85
C GLY A 670 -26.49 -15.62 29.28
N GLY A 671 -27.38 -16.18 30.11
CA GLY A 671 -28.48 -17.04 29.66
C GLY A 671 -28.09 -18.39 29.02
N VAL A 672 -26.98 -18.99 29.45
CA VAL A 672 -26.45 -20.25 28.90
C VAL A 672 -27.39 -21.44 29.15
N ALA A 673 -27.73 -22.19 28.10
CA ALA A 673 -28.49 -23.45 28.19
C ALA A 673 -27.61 -24.67 28.50
N ASP A 674 -28.22 -25.76 28.99
CA ASP A 674 -27.52 -27.02 29.31
C ASP A 674 -26.74 -27.60 28.11
N THR A 675 -27.33 -27.51 26.93
CA THR A 675 -26.72 -27.84 25.64
C THR A 675 -26.91 -26.69 24.67
N GLN A 676 -25.90 -26.42 23.85
CA GLN A 676 -25.91 -25.34 22.86
C GLN A 676 -25.54 -25.85 21.48
N ASP A 677 -25.86 -25.06 20.48
CA ASP A 677 -25.37 -25.22 19.12
C ASP A 677 -23.94 -24.70 19.03
N ILE A 678 -23.10 -25.40 18.27
CA ILE A 678 -21.73 -24.97 17.99
C ILE A 678 -21.37 -25.24 16.54
N GLY A 679 -20.67 -24.30 15.94
CA GLY A 679 -20.29 -24.38 14.54
C GLY A 679 -19.08 -23.55 14.18
N VAL A 680 -18.75 -23.62 12.91
CA VAL A 680 -17.85 -22.67 12.26
C VAL A 680 -18.67 -21.52 11.68
N PHE A 681 -18.09 -20.33 11.63
CA PHE A 681 -18.76 -19.16 11.09
C PHE A 681 -17.80 -18.22 10.37
N MET A 682 -18.35 -17.36 9.53
CA MET A 682 -17.65 -16.19 9.03
C MET A 682 -18.54 -14.96 8.95
N THR A 683 -17.90 -13.79 9.01
CA THR A 683 -18.47 -12.50 8.60
C THR A 683 -17.41 -11.70 7.85
N ALA A 684 -17.81 -10.97 6.81
CA ALA A 684 -16.89 -10.09 6.08
C ALA A 684 -16.51 -8.84 6.89
N ALA A 685 -17.33 -8.43 7.86
CA ALA A 685 -17.16 -7.18 8.63
C ALA A 685 -16.70 -6.00 7.75
N ASN A 686 -17.42 -5.80 6.65
CA ASN A 686 -16.98 -5.00 5.52
C ASN A 686 -17.30 -3.50 5.67
N GLY A 687 -17.85 -3.08 6.81
CA GLY A 687 -18.19 -1.68 7.05
C GLY A 687 -19.20 -1.13 6.04
N TRP A 688 -20.21 -1.92 5.67
CA TRP A 688 -21.30 -1.56 4.75
C TRP A 688 -20.87 -1.31 3.29
N ASN A 689 -19.64 -1.68 2.90
CA ASN A 689 -19.17 -1.50 1.53
C ASN A 689 -19.66 -2.62 0.56
N GLY A 690 -20.32 -3.66 1.09
CA GLY A 690 -20.88 -4.77 0.30
C GLY A 690 -19.89 -5.85 -0.14
N THR A 691 -18.63 -5.78 0.27
CA THR A 691 -17.59 -6.75 -0.05
C THR A 691 -17.89 -8.11 0.60
N ARG A 692 -17.64 -9.18 -0.16
CA ARG A 692 -17.86 -10.58 0.26
C ARG A 692 -16.53 -11.29 0.37
N GLY A 693 -16.46 -12.33 1.20
CA GLY A 693 -15.24 -13.11 1.40
C GLY A 693 -15.51 -14.58 1.59
N ILE A 694 -14.48 -15.40 1.35
CA ILE A 694 -14.49 -16.84 1.55
C ILE A 694 -13.64 -17.17 2.78
N ALA A 695 -14.19 -18.00 3.67
CA ALA A 695 -13.47 -18.64 4.77
C ALA A 695 -13.49 -20.16 4.59
N GLY A 696 -12.33 -20.79 4.78
CA GLY A 696 -12.16 -22.25 4.73
C GLY A 696 -11.86 -22.83 6.12
N PHE A 697 -12.39 -24.01 6.39
CA PHE A 697 -12.30 -24.70 7.66
C PHE A 697 -12.03 -26.19 7.45
N GLU A 698 -11.15 -26.76 8.27
CA GLU A 698 -10.88 -28.19 8.35
C GLU A 698 -10.84 -28.66 9.81
N ASP A 699 -10.97 -29.96 10.02
CA ASP A 699 -10.88 -30.61 11.34
C ASP A 699 -11.81 -30.02 12.41
N PHE A 700 -13.00 -29.56 12.00
CA PHE A 700 -14.02 -29.14 12.95
C PHE A 700 -14.50 -30.35 13.76
N SER A 701 -14.24 -30.33 15.07
CA SER A 701 -14.59 -31.40 15.99
C SER A 701 -15.21 -30.86 17.27
N VAL A 702 -16.06 -31.66 17.90
CA VAL A 702 -16.69 -31.37 19.20
C VAL A 702 -16.66 -32.65 20.03
N ASN A 703 -16.03 -32.59 21.20
CA ASN A 703 -15.82 -33.70 22.13
C ASN A 703 -16.39 -33.42 23.52
#